data_AF-A0A6M3IDB5-F1
#
_entry.id   AF-A0A6M3IDB5-F1
#
_cell.length_a   1.000
_cell.length_b   1.000
_cell.length_c   1.000
_cell.angle_alpha   90.00
_cell.angle_beta   90.00
_cell.angle_gamma   90.00
#
_symmetry.space_group_name_H-M   'P 1'
#
loop_
_entity.id
_entity.type
_entity.pdbx_description
1 polymer ?
#
loop_
_entity_poly.entity_id
_entity_poly.type
_entity_poly.pdbx_seq_one_letter_code
_entity_poly.pdbx_strand_id
1 'polypeptide(L)'
;MTVDFRIQIHKSGDTVKIFTEDKRRDISANLPMLVDETQKLQPKELILDSETVWWKEGKPLPRHKMMAIIAGKKPLIGEDIRANVFDCLYDGEALTEQPWTTRQEHLKKILSKDTEHIKRVIPQIAKNEKELKEAIDKASKYIGSEGSMNKKTDSTYPLSGRTKDWAKFKQVLEITLKVIGIRQKRIGGKAVNTFLYRGAFLDNGKLKPMESQHILSPADIKEESEWEMGGGFERRKPGDYGYGETYGTSAKAKIGDFITVAPIHILPFKGKDDQEHWAWMFPRFKNIETDVNKPASVEGMRKLVKPELQASEVELSLTPDGVHIPAAIDNTSKPDTESEPAMLHQTGLYLTPPHGELIAKGKKKAIIKSFQLKSHIDEPLYLLSGKLCYGIIKIKEGRKISVKELQRSFEKHQVSEGERKLWWQDYKELFFYPVETIRTFDPPKPYKYQKGPQVFVKDVQFTEKGDEPTRQEIKEAEKAKGNWFLVEQPKGKDFRYVAQCHFRRASVHTDLRLEANGHLVGWTLDTPSLTAEGLTGPQAKYAETKYNRFLYPRDPSQTKDFQILVQQKLPQPSAWLKVEGKIPAGGIGATKNQPAEFKIISSGVARWGTSKTDFNEIFLKPDKKWAQSNTVSGRWVIVYIPRPTKYERAGEGAMMWAMFKPDDQRPYVETHNLEKEIEKAKKDNIEMLWQHPDGSISKKFT
;
A
#
# COMPACT_ATOMS: atom_id res chain seq x y z
N MET A 1 -15.25 18.82 5.97
CA MET A 1 -14.18 18.60 4.97
C MET A 1 -12.99 18.03 5.73
N THR A 2 -12.08 17.22 5.17
CA THR A 2 -10.85 16.91 5.94
C THR A 2 -10.01 18.18 6.08
N VAL A 3 -9.86 18.68 7.30
CA VAL A 3 -9.12 19.92 7.65
C VAL A 3 -8.00 19.67 8.67
N ASP A 4 -7.62 18.42 8.89
CA ASP A 4 -6.59 17.99 9.84
C ASP A 4 -5.39 17.32 9.15
N PHE A 5 -4.28 17.17 9.85
CA PHE A 5 -3.35 16.05 9.65
C PHE A 5 -2.52 15.76 10.92
N ARG A 6 -2.28 14.48 11.18
CA ARG A 6 -1.67 14.02 12.43
C ARG A 6 -0.17 14.27 12.49
N ILE A 7 0.28 14.87 13.59
CA ILE A 7 1.68 15.06 13.94
C ILE A 7 1.95 14.54 15.35
N GLN A 8 3.17 14.05 15.53
CA GLN A 8 3.72 13.67 16.82
C GLN A 8 4.83 14.66 17.20
N ILE A 9 4.72 15.25 18.38
CA ILE A 9 5.63 16.28 18.89
C ILE A 9 6.50 15.64 19.96
N HIS A 10 7.81 15.60 19.74
CA HIS A 10 8.83 15.07 20.64
C HIS A 10 9.62 16.22 21.24
N LYS A 11 10.06 16.08 22.49
CA LYS A 11 10.97 16.99 23.18
C LYS A 11 11.99 16.19 23.99
N SER A 12 13.25 16.59 23.94
CA SER A 12 14.27 16.22 24.94
C SER A 12 15.12 17.44 25.24
N GLY A 13 15.10 17.87 26.50
CA GLY A 13 15.64 19.16 26.92
C GLY A 13 14.98 20.31 26.17
N ASP A 14 15.80 21.13 25.53
CA ASP A 14 15.37 22.30 24.75
C ASP A 14 15.24 21.97 23.24
N THR A 15 15.49 20.71 22.84
CA THR A 15 15.29 20.25 21.45
C THR A 15 13.88 19.72 21.27
N VAL A 16 13.11 20.34 20.37
CA VAL A 16 11.78 19.85 19.93
C VAL A 16 11.85 19.33 18.50
N LYS A 17 11.13 18.24 18.23
CA LYS A 17 10.98 17.64 16.89
C LYS A 17 9.53 17.27 16.60
N ILE A 18 9.05 17.66 15.42
CA ILE A 18 7.66 17.47 14.98
C ILE A 18 7.64 16.55 13.77
N PHE A 19 6.97 15.40 13.86
CA PHE A 19 6.96 14.35 12.84
C PHE A 19 5.57 14.08 12.27
N THR A 20 5.44 13.89 10.95
CA THR A 20 4.17 13.43 10.33
C THR A 20 3.87 11.96 10.62
N GLU A 21 2.60 11.59 10.82
CA GLU A 21 2.17 10.19 11.01
C GLU A 21 2.65 9.25 9.88
N ASP A 22 2.51 9.68 8.63
CA ASP A 22 2.61 8.82 7.44
C ASP A 22 4.06 8.42 7.07
N LYS A 23 4.96 9.40 7.12
CA LYS A 23 6.34 9.31 6.61
C LYS A 23 7.37 9.55 7.70
N ARG A 24 6.95 9.93 8.92
CA ARG A 24 7.81 10.37 10.03
C ARG A 24 8.77 11.48 9.59
N ARG A 25 8.28 12.39 8.73
CA ARG A 25 9.06 13.54 8.25
C ARG A 25 9.16 14.57 9.36
N ASP A 26 10.37 14.94 9.75
CA ASP A 26 10.65 16.14 10.53
C ASP A 26 10.17 17.37 9.75
N ILE A 27 9.20 18.09 10.31
CA ILE A 27 8.64 19.34 9.79
C ILE A 27 8.82 20.51 10.77
N SER A 28 9.66 20.35 11.80
CA SER A 28 9.85 21.34 12.88
C SER A 28 10.26 22.72 12.36
N ALA A 29 11.14 22.75 11.35
CA ALA A 29 11.60 23.99 10.71
C ALA A 29 10.48 24.76 9.99
N ASN A 30 9.38 24.10 9.61
CA ASN A 30 8.23 24.76 8.98
C ASN A 30 7.22 25.28 10.03
N LEU A 31 7.34 24.85 11.29
CA LEU A 31 6.40 25.08 12.39
C LEU A 31 7.11 25.62 13.65
N PRO A 32 7.84 26.76 13.55
CA PRO A 32 8.61 27.30 14.67
C PRO A 32 7.75 27.67 15.88
N MET A 33 6.52 28.16 15.67
CA MET A 33 5.60 28.51 16.77
C MET A 33 5.26 27.31 17.68
N LEU A 34 5.10 26.11 17.10
CA LEU A 34 4.87 24.86 17.84
C LEU A 34 6.15 24.39 18.55
N VAL A 35 7.33 24.64 17.97
CA VAL A 35 8.64 24.38 18.59
C VAL A 35 8.82 25.27 19.83
N ASP A 36 8.72 26.59 19.65
CA ASP A 36 8.96 27.61 20.67
C ASP A 36 7.98 27.51 21.84
N GLU A 37 6.74 27.05 21.60
CA GLU A 37 5.78 26.78 22.67
C GLU A 37 6.05 25.45 23.38
N THR A 38 6.33 24.37 22.65
CA THR A 38 6.67 23.06 23.24
C THR A 38 7.92 23.12 24.11
N GLN A 39 8.91 23.94 23.73
CA GLN A 39 10.10 24.21 24.56
C GLN A 39 9.76 24.73 25.96
N LYS A 40 8.69 25.54 26.10
CA LYS A 40 8.28 26.17 27.37
C LYS A 40 7.48 25.21 28.28
N LEU A 41 6.90 24.14 27.75
CA LEU A 41 6.16 23.13 28.53
C LEU A 41 7.06 22.41 29.55
N GLN A 42 6.45 21.83 30.58
CA GLN A 42 7.08 20.83 31.43
C GLN A 42 6.39 19.48 31.22
N PRO A 43 7.12 18.35 31.25
CA PRO A 43 8.54 18.19 31.60
C PRO A 43 9.51 18.64 30.49
N LYS A 44 10.82 18.42 30.73
CA LYS A 44 11.87 18.53 29.71
C LYS A 44 11.85 17.41 28.66
N GLU A 45 11.23 16.26 28.95
CA GLU A 45 11.20 15.12 28.03
C GLU A 45 9.77 14.63 27.85
N LEU A 46 9.21 14.82 26.65
CA LEU A 46 7.80 14.51 26.37
C LEU A 46 7.57 14.05 24.92
N ILE A 47 6.52 13.26 24.72
CA ILE A 47 6.01 12.87 23.40
C ILE A 47 4.49 13.03 23.40
N LEU A 48 4.00 13.92 22.55
CA LEU A 48 2.58 14.29 22.41
C LEU A 48 2.06 13.88 21.02
N ASP A 49 0.80 13.46 20.94
CA ASP A 49 0.15 13.01 19.70
C ASP A 49 -1.10 13.86 19.41
N SER A 50 -1.22 14.37 18.18
CA SER A 50 -2.09 15.50 17.87
C SER A 50 -2.57 15.57 16.41
N GLU A 51 -3.76 16.13 16.17
CA GLU A 51 -4.23 16.51 14.83
C GLU A 51 -3.96 18.01 14.61
N THR A 52 -3.23 18.36 13.55
CA THR A 52 -2.88 19.74 13.20
C THR A 52 -3.92 20.37 12.31
N VAL A 53 -4.40 21.56 12.68
CA VAL A 53 -5.33 22.37 11.89
C VAL A 53 -4.75 23.77 11.70
N TRP A 54 -4.68 24.24 10.46
CA TRP A 54 -4.30 25.61 10.11
C TRP A 54 -5.57 26.43 9.89
N TRP A 55 -5.74 27.49 10.66
CA TRP A 55 -6.85 28.40 10.61
C TRP A 55 -6.50 29.66 9.81
N LYS A 56 -7.49 30.23 9.13
CA LYS A 56 -7.42 31.55 8.51
C LYS A 56 -8.80 32.19 8.56
N GLU A 57 -8.88 33.47 8.97
CA GLU A 57 -10.13 34.23 9.07
C GLU A 57 -11.23 33.47 9.86
N GLY A 58 -10.84 32.83 10.98
CA GLY A 58 -11.73 32.05 11.83
C GLY A 58 -12.21 30.70 11.27
N LYS A 59 -11.71 30.26 10.10
CA LYS A 59 -12.10 29.01 9.42
C LYS A 59 -10.90 28.07 9.26
N PRO A 60 -11.07 26.75 9.42
CA PRO A 60 -9.98 25.80 9.20
C PRO A 60 -9.75 25.55 7.71
N LEU A 61 -8.49 25.49 7.27
CA LEU A 61 -8.12 25.33 5.88
C LEU A 61 -8.28 23.87 5.40
N PRO A 62 -8.65 23.65 4.11
CA PRO A 62 -8.64 22.33 3.51
C PRO A 62 -7.29 21.60 3.67
N ARG A 63 -7.30 20.31 4.02
CA ARG A 63 -6.08 19.49 4.14
C ARG A 63 -5.16 19.56 2.92
N HIS A 64 -5.71 19.77 1.71
CA HIS A 64 -4.90 19.96 0.50
C HIS A 64 -4.07 21.25 0.51
N LYS A 65 -4.58 22.36 1.08
CA LYS A 65 -3.82 23.61 1.27
C LYS A 65 -2.76 23.43 2.36
N MET A 66 -3.11 22.74 3.44
CA MET A 66 -2.19 22.43 4.54
C MET A 66 -0.99 21.55 4.16
N MET A 67 -1.00 20.88 3.00
CA MET A 67 0.20 20.20 2.50
C MET A 67 1.39 21.14 2.27
N ALA A 68 1.16 22.47 2.18
CA ALA A 68 2.22 23.47 2.22
C ALA A 68 3.05 23.45 3.53
N ILE A 69 2.49 23.01 4.67
CA ILE A 69 3.26 22.77 5.90
C ILE A 69 4.29 21.65 5.71
N ILE A 70 3.96 20.61 4.94
CA ILE A 70 4.77 19.41 4.76
C ILE A 70 5.76 19.55 3.58
N ALA A 71 5.42 20.36 2.57
CA ALA A 71 6.19 20.55 1.34
C ALA A 71 6.84 21.95 1.19
N GLY A 72 6.50 22.90 2.08
CA GLY A 72 7.03 24.26 2.06
C GLY A 72 8.52 24.33 2.34
N LYS A 73 9.16 25.37 1.77
CA LYS A 73 10.59 25.72 1.97
C LYS A 73 10.80 26.94 2.87
N LYS A 74 9.73 27.52 3.42
CA LYS A 74 9.74 28.68 4.31
C LYS A 74 8.99 28.33 5.60
N PRO A 75 9.47 28.76 6.78
CA PRO A 75 8.72 28.67 8.03
C PRO A 75 7.43 29.48 7.97
N LEU A 76 6.36 28.97 8.57
CA LEU A 76 5.03 29.60 8.58
C LEU A 76 4.84 30.51 9.82
N ILE A 77 5.78 31.43 10.03
CA ILE A 77 5.80 32.34 11.18
C ILE A 77 4.57 33.26 11.14
N GLY A 78 3.84 33.35 12.27
CA GLY A 78 2.65 34.20 12.42
C GLY A 78 1.34 33.60 11.90
N GLU A 79 1.35 32.36 11.40
CA GLU A 79 0.13 31.65 10.97
C GLU A 79 -0.57 30.95 12.15
N ASP A 80 -1.90 30.99 12.17
CA ASP A 80 -2.74 30.36 13.21
C ASP A 80 -2.82 28.83 13.01
N ILE A 81 -1.71 28.14 13.28
CA ILE A 81 -1.58 26.69 13.20
C ILE A 81 -1.68 26.11 14.61
N ARG A 82 -2.62 25.17 14.82
CA ARG A 82 -2.91 24.58 16.13
C ARG A 82 -2.73 23.06 16.08
N ALA A 83 -1.89 22.54 16.96
CA ALA A 83 -1.75 21.11 17.22
C ALA A 83 -2.72 20.69 18.32
N ASN A 84 -3.78 19.97 17.97
CA ASN A 84 -4.82 19.55 18.89
C ASN A 84 -4.41 18.21 19.53
N VAL A 85 -3.71 18.29 20.66
CA VAL A 85 -3.11 17.15 21.36
C VAL A 85 -4.18 16.32 22.06
N PHE A 86 -4.24 15.03 21.74
CA PHE A 86 -5.26 14.09 22.23
C PHE A 86 -4.70 12.87 22.97
N ASP A 87 -3.38 12.70 23.01
CA ASP A 87 -2.70 11.67 23.80
C ASP A 87 -1.28 12.11 24.21
N CYS A 88 -0.80 11.60 25.34
CA CYS A 88 0.57 11.79 25.84
C CYS A 88 1.23 10.43 25.99
N LEU A 89 2.38 10.24 25.35
CA LEU A 89 3.04 8.94 25.18
C LEU A 89 4.32 8.83 26.01
N TYR A 90 4.88 9.96 26.42
CA TYR A 90 6.06 10.07 27.25
C TYR A 90 5.98 11.35 28.09
N ASP A 91 6.32 11.25 29.38
CA ASP A 91 6.33 12.35 30.37
C ASP A 91 7.44 12.05 31.39
N GLY A 92 8.70 12.19 30.99
CA GLY A 92 9.87 11.64 31.72
C GLY A 92 9.97 10.11 31.75
N GLU A 93 8.85 9.40 31.59
CA GLU A 93 8.75 7.94 31.47
C GLU A 93 7.81 7.54 30.32
N ALA A 94 7.89 6.29 29.86
CA ALA A 94 7.09 5.78 28.76
C ALA A 94 5.65 5.44 29.20
N LEU A 95 4.67 6.20 28.70
CA LEU A 95 3.26 6.06 29.07
C LEU A 95 2.48 5.12 28.14
N THR A 96 3.07 4.53 27.11
CA THR A 96 2.32 3.78 26.07
C THR A 96 1.54 2.60 26.62
N GLU A 97 2.11 1.89 27.58
CA GLU A 97 1.47 0.74 28.25
C GLU A 97 0.51 1.14 29.38
N GLN A 98 0.41 2.44 29.69
CA GLN A 98 -0.53 2.95 30.70
C GLN A 98 -1.94 3.09 30.12
N PRO A 99 -3.00 2.88 30.92
CA PRO A 99 -4.39 3.17 30.54
C PRO A 99 -4.55 4.58 29.96
N TRP A 100 -5.46 4.75 28.99
CA TRP A 100 -5.69 6.05 28.37
C TRP A 100 -6.10 7.12 29.39
N THR A 101 -6.84 6.76 30.45
CA THR A 101 -7.13 7.69 31.57
C THR A 101 -5.86 8.25 32.20
N THR A 102 -4.89 7.40 32.54
CA THR A 102 -3.58 7.82 33.09
C THR A 102 -2.87 8.76 32.10
N ARG A 103 -2.83 8.41 30.81
CA ARG A 103 -2.22 9.27 29.79
C ARG A 103 -2.91 10.64 29.65
N GLN A 104 -4.23 10.70 29.82
CA GLN A 104 -4.97 11.96 29.87
C GLN A 104 -4.70 12.76 31.16
N GLU A 105 -4.44 12.12 32.29
CA GLU A 105 -4.06 12.83 33.53
C GLU A 105 -2.69 13.49 33.40
N HIS A 106 -1.71 12.81 32.80
CA HIS A 106 -0.42 13.40 32.44
C HIS A 106 -0.59 14.55 31.44
N LEU A 107 -1.34 14.33 30.34
CA LEU A 107 -1.65 15.37 29.37
C LEU A 107 -2.37 16.59 29.99
N LYS A 108 -3.23 16.39 30.99
CA LYS A 108 -3.93 17.45 31.74
C LYS A 108 -3.00 18.22 32.67
N LYS A 109 -1.92 17.61 33.20
CA LYS A 109 -0.88 18.29 33.98
C LYS A 109 0.02 19.15 33.06
N ILE A 110 0.51 18.56 31.98
CA ILE A 110 1.37 19.21 30.97
C ILE A 110 0.65 20.41 30.34
N LEU A 111 -0.55 20.18 29.81
CA LEU A 111 -1.42 21.22 29.22
C LEU A 111 -2.51 21.60 30.22
N SER A 112 -2.07 22.13 31.38
CA SER A 112 -2.93 22.60 32.48
C SER A 112 -3.38 24.06 32.32
N LYS A 113 -2.63 24.86 31.57
CA LYS A 113 -2.98 26.22 31.12
C LYS A 113 -3.33 26.18 29.63
N ASP A 114 -4.10 27.15 29.16
CA ASP A 114 -4.26 27.34 27.71
C ASP A 114 -2.98 27.93 27.09
N THR A 115 -2.77 27.57 25.84
CA THR A 115 -1.56 27.78 25.02
C THR A 115 -1.99 28.40 23.69
N GLU A 116 -1.11 29.03 22.90
CA GLU A 116 -1.54 29.61 21.62
C GLU A 116 -1.78 28.51 20.58
N HIS A 117 -0.84 27.57 20.46
CA HIS A 117 -0.78 26.59 19.37
C HIS A 117 -0.89 25.12 19.84
N ILE A 118 -0.38 24.75 21.02
CA ILE A 118 -0.38 23.37 21.56
C ILE A 118 -1.67 23.10 22.36
N LYS A 119 -2.83 23.08 21.70
CA LYS A 119 -4.14 22.97 22.35
C LYS A 119 -4.44 21.55 22.85
N ARG A 120 -4.94 21.40 24.09
CA ARG A 120 -5.41 20.09 24.61
C ARG A 120 -6.82 19.77 24.12
N VAL A 121 -7.02 18.62 23.48
CA VAL A 121 -8.36 18.08 23.22
C VAL A 121 -9.01 17.68 24.54
N ILE A 122 -10.25 18.12 24.77
CA ILE A 122 -11.04 17.76 25.94
C ILE A 122 -11.93 16.55 25.58
N PRO A 123 -11.66 15.35 26.11
CA PRO A 123 -12.48 14.18 25.81
C PRO A 123 -13.79 14.18 26.61
N GLN A 124 -14.81 13.52 26.05
CA GLN A 124 -16.06 13.21 26.74
C GLN A 124 -16.04 11.72 27.15
N ILE A 125 -16.29 11.43 28.43
CA ILE A 125 -16.27 10.07 28.96
C ILE A 125 -17.67 9.47 28.89
N ALA A 126 -17.96 8.74 27.81
CA ALA A 126 -19.21 8.01 27.67
C ALA A 126 -19.14 6.65 28.38
N LYS A 127 -19.98 6.44 29.41
CA LYS A 127 -20.01 5.17 30.18
C LYS A 127 -20.98 4.11 29.64
N ASN A 128 -21.84 4.45 28.66
CA ASN A 128 -22.60 3.48 27.84
C ASN A 128 -23.13 4.16 26.55
N GLU A 129 -23.90 3.42 25.75
CA GLU A 129 -24.20 3.71 24.33
C GLU A 129 -24.81 5.09 24.05
N LYS A 130 -25.69 5.63 24.89
CA LYS A 130 -26.41 6.86 24.55
C LYS A 130 -25.66 8.15 24.92
N GLU A 131 -24.87 8.17 26.00
CA GLU A 131 -23.81 9.19 26.16
C GLU A 131 -22.81 9.12 24.98
N LEU A 132 -22.51 7.91 24.49
CA LEU A 132 -21.61 7.74 23.35
C LEU A 132 -22.21 8.31 22.05
N LYS A 133 -23.51 8.08 21.79
CA LYS A 133 -24.24 8.70 20.67
C LYS A 133 -24.26 10.23 20.77
N GLU A 134 -24.50 10.78 21.95
CA GLU A 134 -24.53 12.22 22.19
C GLU A 134 -23.13 12.85 22.05
N ALA A 135 -22.08 12.19 22.55
CA ALA A 135 -20.69 12.60 22.35
C ALA A 135 -20.27 12.50 20.87
N ILE A 136 -20.71 11.47 20.13
CA ILE A 136 -20.50 11.34 18.68
C ILE A 136 -21.18 12.49 17.92
N ASP A 137 -22.46 12.77 18.22
CA ASP A 137 -23.22 13.85 17.58
C ASP A 137 -22.58 15.22 17.85
N LYS A 138 -22.28 15.53 19.12
CA LYS A 138 -21.58 16.75 19.55
C LYS A 138 -20.21 16.90 18.89
N ALA A 139 -19.43 15.81 18.78
CA ALA A 139 -18.14 15.80 18.09
C ALA A 139 -18.27 15.99 16.56
N SER A 140 -19.33 15.47 15.95
CA SER A 140 -19.60 15.60 14.51
C SER A 140 -19.99 17.02 14.09
N LYS A 141 -20.50 17.82 15.04
CA LYS A 141 -20.94 19.21 14.86
C LYS A 141 -19.81 20.24 14.95
N TYR A 142 -18.60 19.85 15.38
CA TYR A 142 -17.45 20.76 15.33
C TYR A 142 -17.06 21.12 13.89
N ILE A 143 -16.62 22.37 13.67
CA ILE A 143 -16.25 22.90 12.35
C ILE A 143 -15.14 22.03 11.74
N GLY A 144 -15.31 21.60 10.49
CA GLY A 144 -14.37 20.71 9.81
C GLY A 144 -14.41 19.24 10.25
N SER A 145 -15.22 18.87 11.24
CA SER A 145 -15.23 17.51 11.77
C SER A 145 -15.64 16.45 10.73
N GLU A 146 -14.97 15.29 10.82
CA GLU A 146 -15.34 14.05 10.12
C GLU A 146 -16.23 13.13 10.98
N GLY A 147 -16.42 13.42 12.27
CA GLY A 147 -17.15 12.59 13.24
C GLY A 147 -16.46 12.54 14.60
N SER A 148 -16.15 11.35 15.11
CA SER A 148 -15.46 11.16 16.39
C SER A 148 -14.38 10.08 16.36
N MET A 149 -13.44 10.17 17.31
CA MET A 149 -12.43 9.15 17.61
C MET A 149 -12.70 8.58 18.99
N ASN A 150 -13.47 7.50 19.06
CA ASN A 150 -13.89 6.88 20.31
C ASN A 150 -12.77 5.94 20.79
N LYS A 151 -12.38 6.03 22.06
CA LYS A 151 -11.34 5.18 22.68
C LYS A 151 -11.91 4.56 23.95
N LYS A 152 -11.60 3.30 24.25
CA LYS A 152 -11.82 2.78 25.60
C LYS A 152 -10.90 3.47 26.60
N THR A 153 -11.41 3.71 27.81
CA THR A 153 -10.71 4.40 28.89
C THR A 153 -9.51 3.64 29.45
N ASP A 154 -9.58 2.31 29.44
CA ASP A 154 -8.54 1.36 29.88
C ASP A 154 -7.48 1.08 28.80
N SER A 155 -7.71 1.50 27.54
CA SER A 155 -6.83 1.12 26.42
C SER A 155 -5.42 1.68 26.54
N THR A 156 -4.41 0.82 26.35
CA THR A 156 -3.03 1.22 26.09
C THR A 156 -2.93 1.97 24.75
N TYR A 157 -1.80 2.61 24.48
CA TYR A 157 -1.56 3.31 23.21
C TYR A 157 -1.05 2.32 22.14
N PRO A 158 -1.77 2.12 21.02
CA PRO A 158 -1.39 1.16 20.00
C PRO A 158 -0.17 1.64 19.19
N LEU A 159 1.00 1.03 19.43
CA LEU A 159 2.23 1.31 18.68
C LEU A 159 2.27 0.67 17.28
N SER A 160 1.33 -0.22 16.95
CA SER A 160 1.21 -0.84 15.62
C SER A 160 -0.24 -1.26 15.30
N GLY A 161 -0.48 -1.64 14.04
CA GLY A 161 -1.72 -2.31 13.62
C GLY A 161 -2.98 -1.43 13.63
N ARG A 162 -4.12 -2.04 13.98
CA ARG A 162 -5.43 -1.41 14.18
C ARG A 162 -6.09 -2.02 15.43
N THR A 163 -5.88 -1.39 16.59
CA THR A 163 -6.62 -1.78 17.80
C THR A 163 -8.14 -1.77 17.58
N LYS A 164 -8.83 -2.67 18.26
CA LYS A 164 -10.30 -2.70 18.38
C LYS A 164 -10.82 -1.72 19.42
N ASP A 165 -9.96 -1.25 20.32
CA ASP A 165 -10.33 -0.40 21.45
C ASP A 165 -10.52 1.07 21.02
N TRP A 166 -10.08 1.41 19.81
CA TRP A 166 -10.23 2.73 19.19
C TRP A 166 -11.06 2.64 17.91
N ALA A 167 -12.18 3.35 17.85
CA ALA A 167 -13.12 3.34 16.72
C ALA A 167 -13.37 4.75 16.16
N LYS A 168 -12.99 4.98 14.90
CA LYS A 168 -13.36 6.20 14.16
C LYS A 168 -14.81 6.08 13.68
N PHE A 169 -15.74 6.80 14.33
CA PHE A 169 -17.10 6.93 13.84
C PHE A 169 -17.14 8.12 12.89
N LYS A 170 -17.48 7.90 11.61
CA LYS A 170 -17.52 8.96 10.60
C LYS A 170 -18.93 9.14 10.06
N GLN A 171 -19.36 10.40 9.94
CA GLN A 171 -20.53 10.71 9.13
C GLN A 171 -20.19 10.52 7.64
N VAL A 172 -21.01 9.75 6.95
CA VAL A 172 -21.00 9.63 5.48
C VAL A 172 -22.24 10.33 4.94
N LEU A 173 -22.08 11.08 3.85
CA LEU A 173 -23.23 11.57 3.09
C LEU A 173 -23.71 10.43 2.20
N GLU A 174 -25.02 10.19 2.15
CA GLU A 174 -25.64 9.23 1.24
C GLU A 174 -26.79 9.91 0.51
N ILE A 175 -26.88 9.67 -0.80
CA ILE A 175 -27.89 10.25 -1.69
C ILE A 175 -28.48 9.18 -2.59
N THR A 176 -29.81 9.10 -2.62
CA THR A 176 -30.54 8.24 -3.56
C THR A 176 -30.78 8.98 -4.86
N LEU A 177 -30.47 8.35 -5.98
CA LEU A 177 -30.46 8.94 -7.32
C LEU A 177 -31.20 8.03 -8.30
N LYS A 178 -31.82 8.59 -9.33
CA LYS A 178 -32.37 7.79 -10.43
C LYS A 178 -31.27 7.51 -11.44
N VAL A 179 -31.12 6.26 -11.88
CA VAL A 179 -30.13 5.89 -12.91
C VAL A 179 -30.59 6.45 -14.26
N ILE A 180 -29.79 7.35 -14.83
CA ILE A 180 -30.01 7.98 -16.14
C ILE A 180 -29.02 7.52 -17.21
N GLY A 181 -27.99 6.75 -16.82
CA GLY A 181 -27.09 6.12 -17.77
C GLY A 181 -26.21 5.05 -17.15
N ILE A 182 -25.76 4.11 -17.98
CA ILE A 182 -24.98 2.93 -17.60
C ILE A 182 -23.78 2.77 -18.55
N ARG A 183 -22.60 2.48 -18.00
CA ARG A 183 -21.44 1.99 -18.75
C ARG A 183 -20.95 0.69 -18.14
N GLN A 184 -21.04 -0.42 -18.88
CA GLN A 184 -20.36 -1.65 -18.51
C GLN A 184 -18.89 -1.54 -18.94
N LYS A 185 -17.98 -1.66 -17.97
CA LYS A 185 -16.54 -1.53 -18.23
C LYS A 185 -16.06 -2.61 -19.21
N ARG A 186 -15.21 -2.21 -20.16
CA ARG A 186 -14.56 -3.12 -21.12
C ARG A 186 -13.06 -3.22 -20.84
N ILE A 187 -12.51 -4.43 -20.94
CA ILE A 187 -11.08 -4.71 -20.82
C ILE A 187 -10.67 -5.54 -22.03
N GLY A 188 -9.71 -5.04 -22.82
CA GLY A 188 -9.32 -5.68 -24.09
C GLY A 188 -10.47 -5.82 -25.09
N GLY A 189 -11.45 -4.90 -25.07
CA GLY A 189 -12.67 -4.94 -25.90
C GLY A 189 -13.78 -5.84 -25.38
N LYS A 190 -13.50 -6.78 -24.46
CA LYS A 190 -14.50 -7.63 -23.80
C LYS A 190 -15.15 -6.89 -22.63
N ALA A 191 -16.46 -7.02 -22.47
CA ALA A 191 -17.16 -6.51 -21.29
C ALA A 191 -16.83 -7.35 -20.04
N VAL A 192 -16.69 -6.72 -18.88
CA VAL A 192 -16.45 -7.39 -17.58
C VAL A 192 -17.58 -7.09 -16.59
N ASN A 193 -17.67 -7.83 -15.48
CA ASN A 193 -18.71 -7.62 -14.47
C ASN A 193 -18.39 -6.41 -13.56
N THR A 194 -18.35 -5.22 -14.16
CA THR A 194 -18.15 -3.94 -13.48
C THR A 194 -18.95 -2.86 -14.22
N PHE A 195 -19.85 -2.19 -13.51
CA PHE A 195 -20.79 -1.21 -14.03
C PHE A 195 -20.57 0.15 -13.36
N LEU A 196 -20.68 1.21 -14.15
CA LEU A 196 -20.61 2.61 -13.72
C LEU A 196 -21.95 3.27 -14.05
N TYR A 197 -22.43 4.14 -13.16
CA TYR A 197 -23.76 4.74 -13.24
C TYR A 197 -23.71 6.25 -13.30
N ARG A 198 -24.58 6.85 -14.11
CA ARG A 198 -24.91 8.28 -14.09
C ARG A 198 -26.23 8.46 -13.34
N GLY A 199 -26.25 9.37 -12.37
CA GLY A 199 -27.40 9.58 -11.48
C GLY A 199 -28.05 10.95 -11.68
N ALA A 200 -29.36 11.02 -11.47
CA ALA A 200 -30.13 12.26 -11.42
C ALA A 200 -30.86 12.44 -10.09
N PHE A 201 -30.98 13.71 -9.67
CA PHE A 201 -31.77 14.18 -8.53
C PHE A 201 -33.00 14.97 -9.04
N LEU A 202 -33.92 15.32 -8.15
CA LEU A 202 -35.15 16.04 -8.49
C LEU A 202 -35.03 17.55 -8.19
N ASP A 203 -35.19 18.40 -9.18
CA ASP A 203 -35.24 19.86 -9.05
C ASP A 203 -36.54 20.39 -9.67
N ASN A 204 -37.41 21.00 -8.86
CA ASN A 204 -38.68 21.57 -9.30
C ASN A 204 -39.51 20.62 -10.20
N GLY A 205 -39.58 19.34 -9.81
CA GLY A 205 -40.29 18.28 -10.53
C GLY A 205 -39.59 17.71 -11.76
N LYS A 206 -38.47 18.30 -12.20
CA LYS A 206 -37.62 17.81 -13.30
C LYS A 206 -36.44 17.02 -12.76
N LEU A 207 -35.98 16.02 -13.51
CA LEU A 207 -34.76 15.28 -13.18
C LEU A 207 -33.54 16.06 -13.68
N LYS A 208 -32.68 16.54 -12.78
CA LYS A 208 -31.38 17.12 -13.13
C LYS A 208 -30.27 16.09 -12.93
N PRO A 209 -29.29 16.01 -13.85
CA PRO A 209 -28.16 15.11 -13.70
C PRO A 209 -27.19 15.61 -12.62
N MET A 210 -26.47 14.68 -12.01
CA MET A 210 -25.19 15.00 -11.39
C MET A 210 -24.12 15.09 -12.49
N GLU A 211 -23.23 16.07 -12.36
CA GLU A 211 -22.27 16.46 -13.39
C GLU A 211 -20.82 16.40 -12.92
N SER A 212 -19.92 16.50 -13.89
CA SER A 212 -18.48 16.68 -13.73
C SER A 212 -18.14 18.13 -14.06
N GLN A 213 -17.28 18.75 -13.25
CA GLN A 213 -16.73 20.08 -13.55
C GLN A 213 -15.74 20.07 -14.73
N HIS A 214 -15.44 18.89 -15.30
CA HIS A 214 -14.71 18.74 -16.56
C HIS A 214 -15.62 19.07 -17.75
N ILE A 215 -15.19 20.05 -18.55
CA ILE A 215 -15.81 20.40 -19.83
C ILE A 215 -15.23 19.49 -20.92
N LEU A 216 -16.11 18.82 -21.68
CA LEU A 216 -15.69 17.81 -22.64
C LEU A 216 -14.91 18.40 -23.81
N SER A 217 -13.79 17.76 -24.12
CA SER A 217 -13.01 17.97 -25.34
C SER A 217 -13.49 17.04 -26.47
N PRO A 218 -13.11 17.29 -27.74
CA PRO A 218 -13.39 16.36 -28.84
C PRO A 218 -12.85 14.93 -28.64
N ALA A 219 -11.83 14.74 -27.80
CA ALA A 219 -11.29 13.42 -27.49
C ALA A 219 -12.20 12.62 -26.54
N ASP A 220 -12.89 13.30 -25.61
CA ASP A 220 -13.71 12.67 -24.57
C ASP A 220 -15.00 12.04 -25.12
N ILE A 221 -15.47 12.52 -26.27
CA ILE A 221 -16.70 12.04 -26.95
C ILE A 221 -16.62 10.55 -27.31
N LYS A 222 -15.40 10.01 -27.46
CA LYS A 222 -15.21 8.57 -27.65
C LYS A 222 -15.66 7.76 -26.44
N GLU A 223 -15.37 8.21 -25.22
CA GLU A 223 -15.87 7.55 -24.01
C GLU A 223 -17.36 7.85 -23.78
N GLU A 224 -17.84 9.05 -24.15
CA GLU A 224 -19.27 9.39 -24.12
C GLU A 224 -20.12 8.46 -25.00
N SER A 225 -19.57 7.92 -26.10
CA SER A 225 -20.24 6.92 -26.94
C SER A 225 -20.43 5.55 -26.29
N GLU A 226 -19.64 5.20 -25.26
CA GLU A 226 -19.74 3.89 -24.58
C GLU A 226 -20.90 3.81 -23.58
N TRP A 227 -21.57 4.94 -23.30
CA TRP A 227 -22.69 5.01 -22.37
C TRP A 227 -24.03 4.61 -23.02
N GLU A 228 -24.81 3.80 -22.33
CA GLU A 228 -26.25 3.69 -22.52
C GLU A 228 -26.92 4.81 -21.72
N MET A 229 -27.84 5.58 -22.33
CA MET A 229 -28.47 6.76 -21.71
C MET A 229 -29.99 6.63 -21.75
N GLY A 230 -30.65 7.09 -20.68
CA GLY A 230 -32.11 7.05 -20.55
C GLY A 230 -32.82 8.15 -21.34
N GLY A 231 -34.07 7.88 -21.71
CA GLY A 231 -34.92 8.87 -22.38
C GLY A 231 -35.01 10.18 -21.60
N GLY A 232 -34.85 11.31 -22.29
CA GLY A 232 -34.78 12.65 -21.69
C GLY A 232 -33.37 13.15 -21.40
N PHE A 233 -32.32 12.35 -21.62
CA PHE A 233 -30.92 12.76 -21.42
C PHE A 233 -30.10 12.58 -22.71
N GLU A 234 -29.72 13.68 -23.35
CA GLU A 234 -28.88 13.66 -24.56
C GLU A 234 -27.45 13.21 -24.28
N ARG A 235 -26.75 12.69 -25.30
CA ARG A 235 -25.29 12.54 -25.26
C ARG A 235 -24.64 13.92 -25.31
N ARG A 236 -23.66 14.16 -24.44
CA ARG A 236 -22.93 15.43 -24.40
C ARG A 236 -22.02 15.61 -25.61
N LYS A 237 -21.77 16.88 -25.95
CA LYS A 237 -20.97 17.37 -27.09
C LYS A 237 -19.72 18.10 -26.55
N PRO A 238 -18.68 18.34 -27.38
CA PRO A 238 -17.54 19.14 -26.94
C PRO A 238 -17.98 20.54 -26.53
N GLY A 239 -17.53 21.01 -25.35
CA GLY A 239 -17.97 22.26 -24.74
C GLY A 239 -19.04 22.11 -23.64
N ASP A 240 -19.75 20.97 -23.57
CA ASP A 240 -20.66 20.65 -22.46
C ASP A 240 -19.89 20.24 -21.20
N TYR A 241 -20.51 20.38 -20.03
CA TYR A 241 -20.09 19.63 -18.83
C TYR A 241 -20.37 18.14 -19.02
N GLY A 242 -19.39 17.30 -18.66
CA GLY A 242 -19.58 15.85 -18.64
C GLY A 242 -20.57 15.41 -17.56
N TYR A 243 -21.28 14.31 -17.76
CA TYR A 243 -22.08 13.71 -16.68
C TYR A 243 -21.18 13.15 -15.57
N GLY A 244 -21.62 13.28 -14.31
CA GLY A 244 -20.97 12.66 -13.16
C GLY A 244 -21.26 11.17 -13.09
N GLU A 245 -20.21 10.35 -12.96
CA GLU A 245 -20.32 8.89 -12.88
C GLU A 245 -19.88 8.32 -11.52
N THR A 246 -20.52 7.24 -11.08
CA THR A 246 -20.13 6.49 -9.87
C THR A 246 -18.84 5.71 -10.10
N TYR A 247 -18.14 5.38 -9.01
CA TYR A 247 -17.14 4.31 -9.07
C TYR A 247 -17.77 2.95 -9.42
N GLY A 248 -16.97 2.09 -10.04
CA GLY A 248 -17.42 0.80 -10.57
C GLY A 248 -17.87 -0.19 -9.50
N THR A 249 -19.02 -0.83 -9.73
CA THR A 249 -19.63 -1.85 -8.86
C THR A 249 -19.91 -3.15 -9.62
N SER A 250 -20.07 -4.27 -8.91
CA SER A 250 -20.53 -5.54 -9.47
C SER A 250 -22.06 -5.67 -9.53
N ALA A 251 -22.79 -4.76 -8.86
CA ALA A 251 -24.25 -4.68 -8.88
C ALA A 251 -24.77 -4.30 -10.29
N LYS A 252 -26.02 -4.67 -10.60
CA LYS A 252 -26.64 -4.50 -11.93
C LYS A 252 -27.99 -3.78 -11.83
N ALA A 253 -27.95 -2.47 -11.56
CA ALA A 253 -29.08 -1.59 -11.77
C ALA A 253 -29.33 -1.36 -13.28
N LYS A 254 -30.58 -1.03 -13.62
CA LYS A 254 -31.09 -0.66 -14.94
C LYS A 254 -31.32 0.85 -15.02
N ILE A 255 -31.52 1.37 -16.23
CA ILE A 255 -31.97 2.75 -16.42
C ILE A 255 -33.38 2.88 -15.82
N GLY A 256 -33.56 3.91 -14.98
CA GLY A 256 -34.79 4.15 -14.25
C GLY A 256 -34.83 3.60 -12.82
N ASP A 257 -33.94 2.67 -12.45
CA ASP A 257 -33.80 2.21 -11.07
C ASP A 257 -33.34 3.34 -10.14
N PHE A 258 -33.55 3.18 -8.84
CA PHE A 258 -32.98 4.05 -7.81
C PHE A 258 -31.73 3.42 -7.21
N ILE A 259 -30.68 4.21 -7.01
CA ILE A 259 -29.42 3.76 -6.41
C ILE A 259 -28.99 4.73 -5.31
N THR A 260 -28.49 4.19 -4.19
CA THR A 260 -27.84 5.02 -3.17
C THR A 260 -26.34 5.08 -3.43
N VAL A 261 -25.82 6.30 -3.42
CA VAL A 261 -24.41 6.63 -3.63
C VAL A 261 -23.92 7.44 -2.42
N ALA A 262 -22.75 7.09 -1.91
CA ALA A 262 -22.08 7.79 -0.83
C ALA A 262 -20.86 8.58 -1.36
N PRO A 263 -21.04 9.85 -1.78
CA PRO A 263 -19.94 10.77 -2.01
C PRO A 263 -19.37 11.27 -0.67
N ILE A 264 -18.13 11.76 -0.65
CA ILE A 264 -17.61 12.48 0.53
C ILE A 264 -18.07 13.95 0.55
N HIS A 265 -18.42 14.49 -0.62
CA HIS A 265 -18.82 15.87 -0.81
C HIS A 265 -19.77 16.01 -2.01
N ILE A 266 -20.73 16.91 -1.87
CA ILE A 266 -21.64 17.40 -2.92
C ILE A 266 -21.31 18.89 -3.11
N LEU A 267 -21.24 19.33 -4.36
CA LEU A 267 -20.71 20.63 -4.76
C LEU A 267 -21.67 21.29 -5.77
N PRO A 268 -22.53 22.24 -5.35
CA PRO A 268 -23.17 23.15 -6.28
C PRO A 268 -22.12 24.07 -6.91
N PHE A 269 -22.25 24.37 -8.20
CA PHE A 269 -21.41 25.32 -8.92
C PHE A 269 -22.22 26.07 -9.99
N LYS A 270 -21.79 27.26 -10.37
CA LYS A 270 -22.42 28.03 -11.45
C LYS A 270 -21.87 27.60 -12.81
N GLY A 271 -22.75 27.36 -13.76
CA GLY A 271 -22.42 26.97 -15.14
C GLY A 271 -22.07 28.17 -16.02
N LYS A 272 -21.45 27.90 -17.18
CA LYS A 272 -21.22 28.91 -18.24
C LYS A 272 -22.51 29.44 -18.88
N ASP A 273 -23.63 28.76 -18.66
CA ASP A 273 -25.00 29.12 -19.05
C ASP A 273 -25.75 29.87 -17.93
N ASP A 274 -25.03 30.31 -16.90
CA ASP A 274 -25.52 30.98 -15.69
C ASP A 274 -26.41 30.13 -14.75
N GLN A 275 -26.64 28.85 -15.07
CA GLN A 275 -27.45 27.95 -14.24
C GLN A 275 -26.67 27.39 -13.03
N GLU A 276 -27.39 26.76 -12.09
CA GLU A 276 -26.77 25.99 -11.00
C GLU A 276 -26.69 24.50 -11.35
N HIS A 277 -25.46 23.98 -11.33
CA HIS A 277 -25.08 22.61 -11.61
C HIS A 277 -24.55 21.93 -10.35
N TRP A 278 -24.57 20.60 -10.32
CA TRP A 278 -24.30 19.82 -9.11
C TRP A 278 -23.30 18.71 -9.38
N ALA A 279 -22.12 18.81 -8.76
CA ALA A 279 -21.04 17.84 -8.84
C ALA A 279 -20.84 17.09 -7.51
N TRP A 280 -20.00 16.06 -7.52
CA TRP A 280 -19.66 15.25 -6.36
C TRP A 280 -18.18 14.83 -6.31
N MET A 281 -17.72 14.39 -5.14
CA MET A 281 -16.39 13.80 -4.99
C MET A 281 -16.45 12.40 -4.35
N PHE A 282 -15.66 11.48 -4.92
CA PHE A 282 -15.57 10.06 -4.54
C PHE A 282 -16.93 9.33 -4.44
N PRO A 283 -17.78 9.37 -5.50
CA PRO A 283 -19.12 8.78 -5.50
C PRO A 283 -19.08 7.25 -5.44
N ARG A 284 -19.17 6.68 -4.23
CA ARG A 284 -19.19 5.22 -4.02
C ARG A 284 -20.61 4.69 -4.11
N PHE A 285 -20.89 3.83 -5.07
CA PHE A 285 -22.12 3.04 -5.08
C PHE A 285 -22.29 2.28 -3.74
N LYS A 286 -23.52 2.27 -3.19
CA LYS A 286 -23.89 1.49 -2.00
C LYS A 286 -24.87 0.38 -2.32
N ASN A 287 -26.05 0.73 -2.84
CA ASN A 287 -27.17 -0.20 -3.02
C ASN A 287 -28.05 0.17 -4.22
N ILE A 288 -28.87 -0.78 -4.69
CA ILE A 288 -30.03 -0.54 -5.56
C ILE A 288 -31.25 -0.50 -4.63
N GLU A 289 -32.00 0.59 -4.63
CA GLU A 289 -33.17 0.73 -3.76
C GLU A 289 -34.41 0.11 -4.40
N THR A 290 -35.03 -0.83 -3.69
CA THR A 290 -36.32 -1.44 -4.07
C THR A 290 -37.52 -0.64 -3.55
N ASP A 291 -37.36 0.02 -2.41
CA ASP A 291 -38.48 0.54 -1.62
C ASP A 291 -38.68 2.07 -1.81
N VAL A 292 -37.83 2.69 -2.63
CA VAL A 292 -37.81 4.13 -2.90
C VAL A 292 -38.35 4.41 -4.31
N ASN A 293 -39.24 5.39 -4.43
CA ASN A 293 -39.90 5.74 -5.70
C ASN A 293 -39.53 7.13 -6.28
N LYS A 294 -38.65 7.88 -5.61
CA LYS A 294 -38.17 9.22 -5.99
C LYS A 294 -36.70 9.38 -5.59
N PRO A 295 -35.87 10.12 -6.36
CA PRO A 295 -34.52 10.43 -5.93
C PRO A 295 -34.53 11.57 -4.90
N ALA A 296 -33.38 11.88 -4.32
CA ALA A 296 -33.18 13.07 -3.51
C ALA A 296 -33.62 14.34 -4.27
N SER A 297 -34.22 15.31 -3.56
CA SER A 297 -34.56 16.62 -4.13
C SER A 297 -33.41 17.61 -3.99
N VAL A 298 -33.43 18.71 -4.76
CA VAL A 298 -32.41 19.77 -4.67
C VAL A 298 -32.32 20.39 -3.27
N GLU A 299 -33.43 20.48 -2.53
CA GLU A 299 -33.44 20.93 -1.13
C GLU A 299 -32.79 19.89 -0.20
N GLY A 300 -32.99 18.60 -0.49
CA GLY A 300 -32.26 17.50 0.16
C GLY A 300 -30.76 17.59 -0.11
N MET A 301 -30.37 17.81 -1.37
CA MET A 301 -28.97 17.99 -1.77
C MET A 301 -28.34 19.21 -1.09
N ARG A 302 -29.05 20.36 -1.03
CA ARG A 302 -28.61 21.58 -0.30
C ARG A 302 -28.34 21.31 1.18
N LYS A 303 -29.18 20.53 1.87
CA LYS A 303 -28.96 20.14 3.29
C LYS A 303 -27.69 19.30 3.50
N LEU A 304 -27.15 18.68 2.45
CA LEU A 304 -25.94 17.86 2.48
C LEU A 304 -24.68 18.62 2.02
N VAL A 305 -24.81 19.86 1.54
CA VAL A 305 -23.68 20.75 1.25
C VAL A 305 -23.12 21.28 2.58
N LYS A 306 -21.88 20.95 2.93
CA LYS A 306 -21.21 21.57 4.08
C LYS A 306 -20.92 23.05 3.74
N PRO A 307 -21.34 24.05 4.55
CA PRO A 307 -21.15 25.48 4.26
C PRO A 307 -19.69 25.88 4.01
N GLU A 308 -18.76 25.13 4.60
CA GLU A 308 -17.30 25.15 4.39
C GLU A 308 -16.85 25.18 2.91
N LEU A 309 -17.72 24.79 1.97
CA LEU A 309 -17.42 24.64 0.55
C LEU A 309 -18.08 25.67 -0.39
N GLN A 310 -18.96 26.55 0.12
CA GLN A 310 -19.56 27.59 -0.73
C GLN A 310 -18.59 28.74 -1.09
N ALA A 311 -17.45 28.84 -0.39
CA ALA A 311 -16.43 29.86 -0.61
C ALA A 311 -15.15 29.27 -1.23
N SER A 312 -15.20 28.94 -2.52
CA SER A 312 -14.00 28.59 -3.32
C SER A 312 -13.69 29.57 -4.45
N GLU A 313 -14.55 30.56 -4.71
CA GLU A 313 -14.20 31.78 -5.43
C GLU A 313 -14.08 32.92 -4.42
N VAL A 314 -12.86 33.09 -3.91
CA VAL A 314 -12.40 34.30 -3.22
C VAL A 314 -11.00 34.57 -3.74
N GLU A 315 -10.85 35.59 -4.58
CA GLU A 315 -9.54 36.15 -4.87
C GLU A 315 -8.97 36.74 -3.57
N LEU A 316 -7.76 36.34 -3.20
CA LEU A 316 -7.14 36.77 -1.96
C LEU A 316 -6.44 38.14 -2.15
N SER A 317 -7.25 39.18 -2.36
CA SER A 317 -6.84 40.55 -2.08
C SER A 317 -6.58 40.73 -0.58
N LEU A 318 -5.45 41.35 -0.23
CA LEU A 318 -5.04 41.56 1.16
C LEU A 318 -5.62 42.87 1.73
N THR A 319 -6.39 42.78 2.83
CA THR A 319 -6.47 43.84 3.86
C THR A 319 -6.93 43.24 5.19
N PRO A 320 -6.54 43.80 6.35
CA PRO A 320 -6.92 43.30 7.68
C PRO A 320 -8.21 43.94 8.21
N ASP A 321 -8.98 43.16 8.97
CA ASP A 321 -9.46 43.44 10.35
C ASP A 321 -10.50 42.37 10.74
N GLY A 322 -10.78 42.15 12.04
CA GLY A 322 -11.44 40.92 12.52
C GLY A 322 -12.68 41.12 13.41
N VAL A 323 -12.90 40.14 14.32
CA VAL A 323 -13.68 40.19 15.59
C VAL A 323 -14.91 39.26 15.75
N HIS A 324 -14.86 38.44 16.82
CA HIS A 324 -15.88 37.72 17.64
C HIS A 324 -16.83 36.61 17.13
N ILE A 325 -17.23 35.80 18.12
CA ILE A 325 -18.05 34.57 18.11
C ILE A 325 -18.88 34.52 19.43
N PRO A 326 -20.16 34.11 19.43
CA PRO A 326 -20.92 33.69 20.61
C PRO A 326 -21.09 32.15 20.72
N ALA A 327 -21.53 31.65 21.88
CA ALA A 327 -21.26 30.28 22.35
C ALA A 327 -22.43 29.25 22.29
N ALA A 328 -22.13 28.01 22.70
CA ALA A 328 -22.95 26.79 22.56
C ALA A 328 -23.99 26.54 23.69
N ILE A 329 -24.86 25.54 23.48
CA ILE A 329 -25.77 24.93 24.47
C ILE A 329 -25.69 23.38 24.33
N ASP A 330 -26.11 22.64 25.36
CA ASP A 330 -25.83 21.20 25.62
C ASP A 330 -27.10 20.32 25.82
N ASN A 331 -26.93 19.05 26.24
CA ASN A 331 -27.88 18.05 26.80
C ASN A 331 -28.29 16.85 25.90
N THR A 332 -28.62 15.62 26.38
CA THR A 332 -28.08 14.68 27.43
C THR A 332 -29.05 13.50 27.66
N SER A 333 -28.56 12.25 27.87
CA SER A 333 -29.06 11.16 28.77
C SER A 333 -28.69 9.71 28.29
N LYS A 334 -29.24 8.66 28.91
CA LYS A 334 -28.79 7.23 28.83
C LYS A 334 -29.95 6.18 28.70
N PRO A 335 -29.82 4.81 28.75
CA PRO A 335 -28.71 3.87 29.13
C PRO A 335 -28.36 2.76 28.07
N ASP A 336 -28.42 1.42 28.32
CA ASP A 336 -27.35 0.39 28.64
C ASP A 336 -27.62 -0.94 27.84
N THR A 337 -26.90 -2.09 27.82
CA THR A 337 -25.71 -2.69 28.53
C THR A 337 -24.80 -3.49 27.50
N GLU A 338 -24.16 -4.70 27.56
CA GLU A 338 -23.87 -5.85 28.50
C GLU A 338 -22.63 -6.71 27.99
N SER A 339 -22.24 -7.88 28.56
CA SER A 339 -20.90 -8.53 28.30
C SER A 339 -20.67 -10.05 28.61
N GLU A 340 -19.42 -10.57 28.38
CA GLU A 340 -18.70 -11.81 28.91
C GLU A 340 -18.14 -12.85 27.84
N PRO A 341 -17.22 -13.83 28.14
CA PRO A 341 -15.86 -13.75 28.71
C PRO A 341 -14.75 -14.57 27.91
N ALA A 342 -13.61 -15.00 28.52
CA ALA A 342 -12.34 -15.43 27.83
C ALA A 342 -11.67 -16.78 28.26
N MET A 343 -10.56 -17.21 27.61
CA MET A 343 -9.82 -18.50 27.84
C MET A 343 -8.32 -18.48 27.40
N LEU A 344 -7.49 -19.47 27.83
CA LEU A 344 -5.99 -19.40 27.92
C LEU A 344 -5.17 -20.44 27.10
N HIS A 345 -3.83 -20.28 27.09
CA HIS A 345 -2.68 -21.11 26.59
C HIS A 345 -1.92 -20.57 25.34
N GLN A 346 -0.58 -20.78 25.28
CA GLN A 346 0.33 -20.12 24.31
C GLN A 346 1.27 -21.01 23.45
N THR A 347 1.37 -22.32 23.65
CA THR A 347 2.31 -23.19 22.89
C THR A 347 1.80 -23.56 21.49
N GLY A 348 2.69 -23.78 20.51
CA GLY A 348 2.31 -24.23 19.16
C GLY A 348 3.21 -25.31 18.54
N LEU A 349 2.64 -26.12 17.65
CA LEU A 349 3.35 -27.09 16.80
C LEU A 349 3.66 -26.45 15.44
N TYR A 350 4.92 -26.48 15.02
CA TYR A 350 5.32 -26.07 13.66
C TYR A 350 5.32 -27.22 12.66
N LEU A 351 4.72 -26.98 11.49
CA LEU A 351 4.69 -27.89 10.35
C LEU A 351 5.04 -27.13 9.05
N THR A 352 5.95 -27.70 8.25
CA THR A 352 6.32 -27.17 6.93
C THR A 352 5.07 -26.96 6.05
N PRO A 353 4.89 -25.79 5.40
CA PRO A 353 3.80 -25.60 4.44
C PRO A 353 3.81 -26.66 3.34
N PRO A 354 2.65 -27.25 2.96
CA PRO A 354 1.28 -26.86 3.32
C PRO A 354 0.69 -27.57 4.55
N HIS A 355 1.46 -28.35 5.31
CA HIS A 355 0.89 -29.35 6.21
C HIS A 355 -0.03 -28.84 7.33
N GLY A 356 0.18 -27.63 7.86
CA GLY A 356 -0.77 -27.05 8.82
C GLY A 356 -2.12 -26.69 8.19
N GLU A 357 -2.11 -26.16 6.95
CA GLU A 357 -3.32 -25.86 6.20
C GLU A 357 -4.11 -27.14 5.87
N LEU A 358 -3.42 -28.25 5.58
CA LEU A 358 -4.07 -29.54 5.32
C LEU A 358 -4.77 -30.11 6.56
N ILE A 359 -4.24 -29.88 7.77
CA ILE A 359 -4.91 -30.27 9.02
C ILE A 359 -6.14 -29.39 9.26
N ALA A 360 -6.00 -28.07 9.15
CA ALA A 360 -7.12 -27.14 9.33
C ALA A 360 -8.26 -27.35 8.31
N LYS A 361 -7.96 -27.89 7.12
CA LYS A 361 -8.96 -28.27 6.10
C LYS A 361 -9.46 -29.73 6.25
N GLY A 362 -9.13 -30.41 7.35
CA GLY A 362 -9.54 -31.79 7.63
C GLY A 362 -8.93 -32.88 6.73
N LYS A 363 -8.07 -32.49 5.77
CA LYS A 363 -7.45 -33.36 4.76
C LYS A 363 -6.25 -34.15 5.29
N LYS A 364 -5.65 -33.71 6.40
CA LYS A 364 -4.58 -34.39 7.12
C LYS A 364 -5.02 -34.59 8.56
N LYS A 365 -4.97 -35.84 9.03
CA LYS A 365 -5.44 -36.28 10.36
C LYS A 365 -4.31 -36.87 11.21
N ALA A 366 -3.06 -36.79 10.73
CA ALA A 366 -1.87 -37.26 11.42
C ALA A 366 -0.60 -36.51 10.99
N ILE A 367 0.39 -36.43 11.87
CA ILE A 367 1.76 -35.96 11.59
C ILE A 367 2.76 -37.11 11.69
N ILE A 368 3.88 -36.97 10.99
CA ILE A 368 4.97 -37.94 10.95
C ILE A 368 6.22 -37.26 11.50
N LYS A 369 7.03 -38.00 12.28
CA LYS A 369 8.32 -37.56 12.81
C LYS A 369 9.35 -38.68 12.70
N SER A 370 10.63 -38.31 12.58
CA SER A 370 11.77 -39.24 12.60
C SER A 370 12.26 -39.61 14.01
N PHE A 371 11.58 -39.10 15.04
CA PHE A 371 11.87 -39.36 16.45
C PHE A 371 10.58 -39.34 17.26
N GLN A 372 10.60 -39.99 18.42
CA GLN A 372 9.48 -39.99 19.35
C GLN A 372 9.39 -38.63 20.07
N LEU A 373 8.22 -37.97 19.96
CA LEU A 373 7.88 -36.78 20.75
C LEU A 373 7.85 -37.15 22.24
N LYS A 374 8.51 -36.35 23.07
CA LYS A 374 8.64 -36.55 24.54
C LYS A 374 7.76 -35.62 25.39
N SER A 375 7.02 -34.72 24.75
CA SER A 375 6.15 -33.73 25.39
C SER A 375 5.06 -33.27 24.41
N HIS A 376 4.09 -32.50 24.91
CA HIS A 376 3.00 -31.90 24.15
C HIS A 376 2.08 -32.93 23.44
N ILE A 377 1.71 -33.97 24.19
CA ILE A 377 0.69 -34.96 23.82
C ILE A 377 -0.60 -34.64 24.59
N ASP A 378 -1.74 -34.75 23.92
CA ASP A 378 -3.11 -34.52 24.41
C ASP A 378 -3.42 -33.14 25.04
N GLU A 379 -2.47 -32.20 25.04
CA GLU A 379 -2.67 -30.77 25.37
C GLU A 379 -3.02 -29.92 24.12
N PRO A 380 -3.75 -28.78 24.28
CA PRO A 380 -4.04 -27.86 23.18
C PRO A 380 -2.80 -27.10 22.68
N LEU A 381 -2.54 -27.15 21.38
CA LEU A 381 -1.42 -26.48 20.71
C LEU A 381 -1.90 -25.64 19.52
N TYR A 382 -1.31 -24.48 19.31
CA TYR A 382 -1.50 -23.71 18.07
C TYR A 382 -0.92 -24.43 16.85
N LEU A 383 -1.67 -24.44 15.75
CA LEU A 383 -1.32 -25.11 14.50
C LEU A 383 -0.56 -24.17 13.57
N LEU A 384 0.77 -24.20 13.60
CA LEU A 384 1.64 -23.24 12.90
C LEU A 384 2.16 -23.81 11.57
N SER A 385 2.13 -23.01 10.50
CA SER A 385 2.74 -23.37 9.21
C SER A 385 3.11 -22.13 8.38
N GLY A 386 4.40 -21.94 8.11
CA GLY A 386 4.93 -20.69 7.57
C GLY A 386 4.81 -19.55 8.60
N LYS A 387 4.41 -18.35 8.17
CA LYS A 387 4.10 -17.21 9.07
C LYS A 387 2.66 -17.21 9.63
N LEU A 388 1.91 -18.31 9.49
CA LEU A 388 0.48 -18.38 9.80
C LEU A 388 0.15 -19.48 10.82
N CYS A 389 -0.82 -19.19 11.68
CA CYS A 389 -1.47 -20.11 12.61
C CYS A 389 -2.91 -20.38 12.15
N TYR A 390 -3.26 -21.65 11.95
CA TYR A 390 -4.52 -22.07 11.33
C TYR A 390 -5.57 -22.56 12.33
N GLY A 391 -5.26 -22.54 13.63
CA GLY A 391 -6.17 -23.04 14.67
C GLY A 391 -5.46 -23.59 15.90
N ILE A 392 -6.19 -24.41 16.66
CA ILE A 392 -5.78 -25.13 17.86
C ILE A 392 -6.05 -26.63 17.62
N ILE A 393 -5.07 -27.47 17.93
CA ILE A 393 -5.08 -28.93 17.75
C ILE A 393 -4.65 -29.66 19.04
N LYS A 394 -4.86 -30.97 19.09
CA LYS A 394 -4.20 -31.91 20.02
C LYS A 394 -3.43 -32.95 19.22
N ILE A 395 -2.22 -33.29 19.67
CA ILE A 395 -1.45 -34.43 19.15
C ILE A 395 -1.77 -35.62 20.05
N LYS A 396 -2.32 -36.71 19.51
CA LYS A 396 -2.57 -37.94 20.28
C LYS A 396 -1.28 -38.76 20.40
N GLU A 397 -1.27 -39.71 21.34
CA GLU A 397 -0.17 -40.68 21.47
C GLU A 397 0.18 -41.32 20.10
N GLY A 398 1.48 -41.42 19.83
CA GLY A 398 2.01 -41.85 18.54
C GLY A 398 2.76 -43.16 18.62
N ARG A 399 2.70 -43.92 17.53
CA ARG A 399 3.29 -45.25 17.39
C ARG A 399 4.37 -45.28 16.31
N LYS A 400 5.30 -46.23 16.38
CA LYS A 400 6.19 -46.53 15.25
C LYS A 400 5.38 -46.93 14.01
N ILE A 401 5.90 -46.62 12.82
CA ILE A 401 5.31 -46.98 11.53
C ILE A 401 6.41 -47.34 10.53
N SER A 402 6.25 -48.43 9.80
CA SER A 402 7.14 -48.79 8.69
C SER A 402 6.85 -47.97 7.44
N VAL A 403 7.81 -47.90 6.50
CA VAL A 403 7.62 -47.19 5.22
C VAL A 403 6.44 -47.76 4.40
N LYS A 404 6.19 -49.08 4.47
CA LYS A 404 5.06 -49.74 3.79
C LYS A 404 3.71 -49.33 4.39
N GLU A 405 3.60 -49.24 5.71
CA GLU A 405 2.40 -48.77 6.40
C GLU A 405 2.19 -47.26 6.25
N LEU A 406 3.28 -46.49 6.18
CA LEU A 406 3.24 -45.06 5.88
C LEU A 406 2.62 -44.82 4.51
N GLN A 407 3.07 -45.53 3.47
CA GLN A 407 2.49 -45.43 2.13
C GLN A 407 1.01 -45.82 2.12
N ARG A 408 0.62 -46.90 2.82
CA ARG A 408 -0.79 -47.30 3.02
C ARG A 408 -1.65 -46.32 3.83
N SER A 409 -1.05 -45.34 4.52
CA SER A 409 -1.75 -44.35 5.35
C SER A 409 -1.63 -42.91 4.83
N PHE A 410 -1.22 -42.73 3.57
CA PHE A 410 -1.04 -41.43 2.92
C PHE A 410 -2.28 -40.51 3.01
N GLU A 411 -3.50 -41.03 2.92
CA GLU A 411 -4.72 -40.24 3.12
C GLU A 411 -4.83 -39.61 4.51
N LYS A 412 -4.22 -40.22 5.53
CA LYS A 412 -4.25 -39.73 6.92
C LYS A 412 -3.14 -38.72 7.19
N HIS A 413 -1.95 -38.88 6.60
CA HIS A 413 -0.79 -38.01 6.90
C HIS A 413 -0.34 -37.07 5.77
N GLN A 414 -0.75 -37.31 4.53
CA GLN A 414 -0.53 -36.43 3.36
C GLN A 414 0.94 -36.04 3.07
N VAL A 415 1.94 -36.78 3.59
CA VAL A 415 3.36 -36.59 3.23
C VAL A 415 3.67 -37.43 2.00
N SER A 416 4.03 -36.79 0.89
CA SER A 416 4.36 -37.48 -0.37
C SER A 416 5.67 -38.28 -0.25
N GLU A 417 5.88 -39.27 -1.12
CA GLU A 417 7.15 -40.02 -1.18
C GLU A 417 8.34 -39.10 -1.54
N GLY A 418 8.10 -37.99 -2.25
CA GLY A 418 9.11 -36.95 -2.51
C GLY A 418 9.52 -36.20 -1.23
N GLU A 419 8.55 -35.74 -0.44
CA GLU A 419 8.81 -35.12 0.87
C GLU A 419 9.43 -36.11 1.87
N ARG A 420 8.96 -37.37 1.89
CA ARG A 420 9.54 -38.43 2.72
C ARG A 420 11.01 -38.65 2.40
N LYS A 421 11.38 -38.69 1.12
CA LYS A 421 12.79 -38.77 0.70
C LYS A 421 13.56 -37.49 1.10
N LEU A 422 13.01 -36.31 0.82
CA LEU A 422 13.67 -35.03 1.13
C LEU A 422 13.96 -34.82 2.62
N TRP A 423 13.11 -35.32 3.52
CA TRP A 423 13.26 -35.12 4.97
C TRP A 423 13.85 -36.34 5.70
N TRP A 424 13.57 -37.55 5.20
CA TRP A 424 13.81 -38.80 5.92
C TRP A 424 14.29 -39.92 4.97
N GLN A 425 15.23 -39.61 4.06
CA GLN A 425 15.73 -40.58 3.07
C GLN A 425 16.21 -41.89 3.73
N ASP A 426 17.07 -41.76 4.74
CA ASP A 426 17.85 -42.86 5.31
C ASP A 426 17.29 -43.38 6.66
N TYR A 427 16.16 -42.84 7.11
CA TYR A 427 15.50 -43.24 8.36
C TYR A 427 14.70 -44.53 8.17
N LYS A 428 15.10 -45.57 8.90
CA LYS A 428 14.49 -46.92 8.85
C LYS A 428 13.18 -47.03 9.66
N GLU A 429 13.02 -46.21 10.68
CA GLU A 429 11.82 -46.11 11.51
C GLU A 429 11.30 -44.66 11.52
N LEU A 430 9.97 -44.52 11.51
CA LEU A 430 9.27 -43.24 11.67
C LEU A 430 8.15 -43.40 12.71
N PHE A 431 7.63 -42.28 13.21
CA PHE A 431 6.55 -42.25 14.20
C PHE A 431 5.32 -41.54 13.62
N PHE A 432 4.16 -42.17 13.73
CA PHE A 432 2.85 -41.67 13.32
C PHE A 432 2.06 -41.19 14.53
N TYR A 433 1.69 -39.91 14.54
CA TYR A 433 0.89 -39.29 15.60
C TYR A 433 -0.45 -38.82 15.02
N PRO A 434 -1.61 -39.34 15.48
CA PRO A 434 -2.91 -38.77 15.12
C PRO A 434 -3.04 -37.33 15.60
N VAL A 435 -3.82 -36.51 14.89
CA VAL A 435 -4.09 -35.11 15.26
C VAL A 435 -5.59 -34.87 15.30
N GLU A 436 -6.06 -34.41 16.46
CA GLU A 436 -7.40 -33.89 16.69
C GLU A 436 -7.40 -32.37 16.46
N THR A 437 -8.44 -31.82 15.83
CA THR A 437 -8.58 -30.37 15.63
C THR A 437 -9.66 -29.84 16.55
N ILE A 438 -9.29 -28.98 17.51
CA ILE A 438 -10.22 -28.38 18.48
C ILE A 438 -10.95 -27.20 17.83
N ARG A 439 -10.21 -26.34 17.14
CA ARG A 439 -10.73 -25.11 16.54
C ARG A 439 -9.88 -24.70 15.35
N THR A 440 -10.50 -24.25 14.27
CA THR A 440 -9.81 -23.58 13.15
C THR A 440 -9.86 -22.06 13.30
N PHE A 441 -8.93 -21.36 12.66
CA PHE A 441 -8.97 -19.91 12.46
C PHE A 441 -9.16 -19.62 10.97
N ASP A 442 -10.27 -18.97 10.63
CA ASP A 442 -10.53 -18.43 9.29
C ASP A 442 -10.88 -16.93 9.42
N PRO A 443 -10.08 -16.02 8.84
CA PRO A 443 -8.77 -16.27 8.23
C PRO A 443 -7.73 -16.78 9.25
N PRO A 444 -6.73 -17.57 8.82
CA PRO A 444 -5.62 -17.99 9.67
C PRO A 444 -4.81 -16.77 10.14
N LYS A 445 -4.43 -16.74 11.42
CA LYS A 445 -3.82 -15.58 12.07
C LYS A 445 -2.31 -15.51 11.78
N PRO A 446 -1.73 -14.32 11.51
CA PRO A 446 -0.28 -14.17 11.49
C PRO A 446 0.32 -14.36 12.88
N TYR A 447 1.58 -14.82 12.94
CA TYR A 447 2.33 -14.91 14.20
C TYR A 447 3.81 -14.59 13.99
N LYS A 448 4.46 -14.19 15.09
CA LYS A 448 5.88 -13.82 15.15
C LYS A 448 6.76 -15.05 14.90
N TYR A 449 7.20 -15.21 13.66
CA TYR A 449 7.94 -16.39 13.21
C TYR A 449 9.35 -16.46 13.83
N GLN A 450 9.54 -17.38 14.78
CA GLN A 450 10.86 -17.69 15.35
C GLN A 450 11.67 -18.55 14.36
N LYS A 451 12.91 -18.12 14.07
CA LYS A 451 13.73 -18.66 12.97
C LYS A 451 14.70 -19.73 13.45
N GLY A 452 14.28 -21.00 13.47
CA GLY A 452 15.14 -22.13 13.82
C GLY A 452 14.49 -23.50 13.60
N PRO A 453 15.24 -24.62 13.75
CA PRO A 453 14.75 -25.98 13.53
C PRO A 453 13.96 -26.52 14.75
N GLN A 454 12.96 -25.79 15.20
CA GLN A 454 12.12 -26.16 16.36
C GLN A 454 10.80 -26.80 15.91
N VAL A 455 10.43 -27.94 16.52
CA VAL A 455 9.15 -28.61 16.25
C VAL A 455 8.02 -27.98 17.07
N PHE A 456 8.30 -27.54 18.29
CA PHE A 456 7.37 -26.80 19.13
C PHE A 456 7.90 -25.39 19.32
N VAL A 457 7.00 -24.41 19.24
CA VAL A 457 7.27 -22.98 19.45
C VAL A 457 6.58 -22.60 20.76
N LYS A 458 7.33 -22.13 21.74
CA LYS A 458 6.77 -21.54 22.95
C LYS A 458 6.34 -20.10 22.68
N ASP A 459 5.37 -19.64 23.46
CA ASP A 459 4.97 -18.22 23.55
C ASP A 459 4.61 -17.63 22.18
N VAL A 460 3.62 -18.25 21.53
CA VAL A 460 3.14 -17.90 20.18
C VAL A 460 2.43 -16.55 20.20
N GLN A 461 3.22 -15.49 20.00
CA GLN A 461 2.74 -14.13 19.82
C GLN A 461 2.09 -13.98 18.43
N PHE A 462 0.77 -13.79 18.39
CA PHE A 462 0.05 -13.39 17.17
C PHE A 462 0.45 -11.98 16.77
N THR A 463 0.59 -11.72 15.47
CA THR A 463 0.94 -10.38 14.94
C THR A 463 -0.18 -9.81 14.09
N GLU A 464 -0.48 -8.53 14.27
CA GLU A 464 -1.45 -7.85 13.41
C GLU A 464 -0.84 -7.58 12.04
N LYS A 465 -1.30 -8.35 11.05
CA LYS A 465 -1.10 -8.11 9.61
C LYS A 465 0.36 -8.08 9.11
N GLY A 466 1.22 -8.90 9.72
CA GLY A 466 2.39 -9.47 9.07
C GLY A 466 3.67 -8.62 9.14
N ASP A 467 4.67 -9.18 9.81
CA ASP A 467 5.99 -8.58 9.96
C ASP A 467 6.74 -8.56 8.62
N GLU A 468 6.68 -7.43 7.92
CA GLU A 468 7.75 -7.01 7.01
C GLU A 468 8.92 -6.47 7.84
N PRO A 469 10.19 -6.78 7.48
CA PRO A 469 11.34 -6.26 8.23
C PRO A 469 11.33 -4.74 8.23
N THR A 470 11.69 -4.12 9.35
CA THR A 470 11.64 -2.67 9.48
C THR A 470 12.56 -1.99 8.47
N ARG A 471 12.29 -0.72 8.16
CA ARG A 471 13.15 0.08 7.26
C ARG A 471 14.59 0.22 7.77
N GLN A 472 14.81 0.00 9.07
CA GLN A 472 16.11 -0.09 9.72
C GLN A 472 16.76 -1.44 9.41
N GLU A 473 16.11 -2.56 9.72
CA GLU A 473 16.61 -3.92 9.44
C GLU A 473 16.79 -4.21 7.94
N ILE A 474 15.94 -3.64 7.06
CA ILE A 474 16.13 -3.68 5.61
C ILE A 474 17.41 -2.95 5.25
N LYS A 475 17.59 -1.69 5.68
CA LYS A 475 18.81 -0.93 5.41
C LYS A 475 20.06 -1.60 5.99
N GLU A 476 19.97 -2.20 7.17
CA GLU A 476 21.10 -2.88 7.80
C GLU A 476 21.39 -4.21 7.10
N ALA A 477 20.38 -4.94 6.63
CA ALA A 477 20.55 -6.13 5.78
C ALA A 477 20.95 -5.82 4.33
N GLU A 478 20.72 -4.60 3.84
CA GLU A 478 21.22 -4.08 2.55
C GLU A 478 22.65 -3.53 2.70
N LYS A 479 22.99 -2.91 3.83
CA LYS A 479 24.32 -2.36 4.13
C LYS A 479 25.32 -3.45 4.58
N ALA A 480 24.85 -4.50 5.25
CA ALA A 480 25.61 -5.71 5.55
C ALA A 480 25.70 -6.69 4.37
N LYS A 481 25.10 -6.35 3.22
CA LYS A 481 25.17 -7.09 1.95
C LYS A 481 25.71 -6.17 0.85
N GLY A 482 27.03 -6.04 0.80
CA GLY A 482 27.75 -5.14 -0.13
C GLY A 482 27.22 -5.19 -1.57
N ASN A 483 27.33 -4.05 -2.27
CA ASN A 483 26.61 -3.76 -3.50
C ASN A 483 26.83 -4.84 -4.60
N TRP A 484 25.85 -5.73 -4.76
CA TRP A 484 25.86 -6.85 -5.70
C TRP A 484 26.03 -6.46 -7.17
N PHE A 485 25.86 -5.18 -7.51
CA PHE A 485 25.98 -4.66 -8.87
C PHE A 485 27.36 -4.01 -9.16
N LEU A 486 28.25 -3.93 -8.16
CA LEU A 486 29.70 -3.71 -8.38
C LEU A 486 30.35 -5.02 -8.85
N VAL A 487 30.01 -5.43 -10.07
CA VAL A 487 30.52 -6.67 -10.68
C VAL A 487 31.79 -6.36 -11.45
N GLU A 488 32.93 -6.87 -10.98
CA GLU A 488 34.19 -6.78 -11.74
C GLU A 488 34.08 -7.50 -13.08
N GLN A 489 34.58 -6.84 -14.13
CA GLN A 489 34.63 -7.32 -15.50
C GLN A 489 36.05 -7.82 -15.83
N PRO A 490 36.31 -9.15 -15.80
CA PRO A 490 37.63 -9.68 -16.12
C PRO A 490 37.93 -9.53 -17.61
N LYS A 491 39.22 -9.39 -17.95
CA LYS A 491 39.68 -9.17 -19.32
C LYS A 491 39.18 -10.26 -20.26
N GLY A 492 38.49 -9.86 -21.33
CA GLY A 492 37.95 -10.74 -22.37
C GLY A 492 36.80 -11.66 -21.94
N LYS A 493 36.26 -11.55 -20.72
CA LYS A 493 35.22 -12.44 -20.22
C LYS A 493 33.81 -11.99 -20.60
N ASP A 494 33.07 -12.87 -21.26
CA ASP A 494 31.64 -12.71 -21.51
C ASP A 494 30.82 -13.38 -20.38
N PHE A 495 29.83 -12.67 -19.83
CA PHE A 495 28.86 -13.20 -18.87
C PHE A 495 27.55 -13.55 -19.61
N ARG A 496 26.82 -14.61 -19.25
CA ARG A 496 25.54 -14.88 -19.92
C ARG A 496 24.43 -13.98 -19.38
N TYR A 497 23.47 -13.64 -20.24
CA TYR A 497 22.23 -13.00 -19.84
C TYR A 497 21.01 -13.72 -20.41
N VAL A 498 19.88 -13.53 -19.74
CA VAL A 498 18.56 -13.88 -20.26
C VAL A 498 17.57 -12.75 -19.95
N ALA A 499 16.68 -12.46 -20.90
CA ALA A 499 15.49 -11.67 -20.71
C ALA A 499 14.26 -12.59 -20.86
N GLN A 500 13.36 -12.58 -19.88
CA GLN A 500 12.18 -13.44 -19.83
C GLN A 500 10.92 -12.62 -19.56
N CYS A 501 9.85 -12.85 -20.33
CA CYS A 501 8.50 -12.51 -19.90
C CYS A 501 8.04 -13.52 -18.84
N HIS A 502 7.64 -13.03 -17.67
CA HIS A 502 7.08 -13.82 -16.58
C HIS A 502 5.59 -13.50 -16.44
N PHE A 503 4.74 -14.47 -16.79
CA PHE A 503 3.28 -14.38 -16.73
C PHE A 503 2.79 -15.03 -15.42
N ARG A 504 2.02 -14.30 -14.61
CA ARG A 504 1.58 -14.75 -13.28
C ARG A 504 0.24 -14.13 -12.89
N ARG A 505 -0.82 -14.94 -12.84
CA ARG A 505 -2.22 -14.47 -12.66
C ARG A 505 -2.59 -13.47 -13.77
N ALA A 506 -3.06 -12.26 -13.42
CA ALA A 506 -3.36 -11.17 -14.35
C ALA A 506 -2.23 -10.10 -14.37
N SER A 507 -0.97 -10.54 -14.40
CA SER A 507 0.20 -9.69 -14.55
C SER A 507 1.24 -10.37 -15.46
N VAL A 508 1.92 -9.55 -16.25
CA VAL A 508 3.12 -9.89 -16.99
C VAL A 508 4.17 -8.81 -16.72
N HIS A 509 5.40 -9.23 -16.46
CA HIS A 509 6.57 -8.35 -16.38
C HIS A 509 7.75 -8.99 -17.11
N THR A 510 8.71 -8.15 -17.54
CA THR A 510 9.97 -8.64 -18.11
C THR A 510 11.04 -8.67 -17.04
N ASP A 511 11.74 -9.79 -16.90
CA ASP A 511 12.93 -9.92 -16.05
C ASP A 511 14.19 -9.98 -16.91
N LEU A 512 15.14 -9.09 -16.66
CA LEU A 512 16.50 -9.16 -17.19
C LEU A 512 17.44 -9.71 -16.11
N ARG A 513 18.23 -10.74 -16.45
CA ARG A 513 19.18 -11.41 -15.55
C ARG A 513 20.54 -11.54 -16.23
N LEU A 514 21.61 -11.19 -15.54
CA LEU A 514 23.00 -11.33 -15.98
C LEU A 514 23.78 -12.18 -14.97
N GLU A 515 24.74 -12.98 -15.42
CA GLU A 515 25.68 -13.65 -14.53
C GLU A 515 26.61 -12.65 -13.82
N ALA A 516 26.83 -12.87 -12.52
CA ALA A 516 27.78 -12.15 -11.69
C ALA A 516 28.18 -13.06 -10.51
N ASN A 517 29.48 -13.16 -10.20
CA ASN A 517 30.00 -13.72 -8.94
C ASN A 517 29.33 -15.06 -8.48
N GLY A 518 29.17 -16.01 -9.41
CA GLY A 518 28.59 -17.34 -9.16
C GLY A 518 27.06 -17.41 -9.11
N HIS A 519 26.37 -16.28 -9.25
CA HIS A 519 24.92 -16.14 -9.22
C HIS A 519 24.41 -15.29 -10.40
N LEU A 520 23.13 -14.94 -10.41
CA LEU A 520 22.54 -13.95 -11.31
C LEU A 520 22.14 -12.71 -10.53
N VAL A 521 22.49 -11.54 -11.06
CA VAL A 521 21.90 -10.24 -10.67
C VAL A 521 21.05 -9.71 -11.82
N GLY A 522 20.29 -8.63 -11.60
CA GLY A 522 19.51 -8.02 -12.68
C GLY A 522 18.33 -7.21 -12.19
N TRP A 523 17.36 -7.03 -13.10
CA TRP A 523 16.25 -6.08 -12.91
C TRP A 523 14.91 -6.66 -13.37
N THR A 524 13.85 -6.35 -12.63
CA THR A 524 12.46 -6.41 -13.12
C THR A 524 12.19 -5.13 -13.90
N LEU A 525 11.76 -5.22 -15.15
CA LEU A 525 11.41 -4.10 -16.01
C LEU A 525 9.90 -3.83 -15.91
N ASP A 526 9.52 -2.58 -15.63
CA ASP A 526 8.14 -2.11 -15.60
C ASP A 526 7.57 -2.00 -17.03
N THR A 527 7.23 -3.16 -17.59
CA THR A 527 6.30 -3.27 -18.70
C THR A 527 4.87 -3.23 -18.13
N PRO A 528 3.98 -2.36 -18.66
CA PRO A 528 2.68 -2.12 -18.03
C PRO A 528 1.86 -3.40 -17.91
N SER A 529 1.56 -3.81 -16.67
CA SER A 529 0.83 -5.04 -16.39
C SER A 529 -0.56 -5.01 -17.04
N LEU A 530 -0.74 -5.83 -18.08
CA LEU A 530 -2.05 -6.15 -18.64
C LEU A 530 -2.85 -6.93 -17.59
N THR A 531 -3.73 -6.22 -16.89
CA THR A 531 -4.74 -6.78 -15.98
C THR A 531 -5.84 -7.48 -16.78
N ALA A 532 -5.48 -8.62 -17.37
CA ALA A 532 -6.37 -9.51 -18.10
C ALA A 532 -6.33 -10.90 -17.48
N GLU A 533 -7.48 -11.42 -17.10
CA GLU A 533 -7.63 -12.78 -16.57
C GLU A 533 -7.39 -13.81 -17.68
N GLY A 534 -6.53 -14.80 -17.43
CA GLY A 534 -6.43 -15.98 -18.28
C GLY A 534 -5.75 -15.80 -19.65
N LEU A 535 -4.86 -14.81 -19.82
CA LEU A 535 -4.06 -14.66 -21.05
C LEU A 535 -3.32 -15.97 -21.38
N THR A 536 -3.73 -16.62 -22.48
CA THR A 536 -3.08 -17.83 -23.01
C THR A 536 -3.07 -17.79 -24.54
N GLY A 537 -2.12 -18.49 -25.16
CA GLY A 537 -2.02 -18.58 -26.62
C GLY A 537 -1.77 -17.21 -27.29
N PRO A 538 -2.47 -16.87 -28.40
CA PRO A 538 -2.22 -15.66 -29.18
C PRO A 538 -2.25 -14.34 -28.39
N GLN A 539 -3.02 -14.30 -27.29
CA GLN A 539 -3.16 -13.10 -26.45
C GLN A 539 -1.87 -12.78 -25.69
N ALA A 540 -1.10 -13.80 -25.30
CA ALA A 540 0.23 -13.62 -24.69
C ALA A 540 1.25 -13.09 -25.73
N LYS A 541 1.17 -13.56 -26.98
CA LYS A 541 1.99 -13.07 -28.11
C LYS A 541 1.66 -11.61 -28.47
N TYR A 542 0.40 -11.18 -28.30
CA TYR A 542 -0.02 -9.78 -28.47
C TYR A 542 0.43 -8.87 -27.30
N ALA A 543 0.42 -9.38 -26.06
CA ALA A 543 0.99 -8.68 -24.92
C ALA A 543 2.51 -8.44 -25.10
N GLU A 544 3.21 -9.49 -25.53
CA GLU A 544 4.64 -9.50 -25.86
C GLU A 544 5.00 -8.46 -26.93
N THR A 545 4.30 -8.42 -28.07
CA THR A 545 4.65 -7.48 -29.16
C THR A 545 4.22 -6.04 -28.91
N LYS A 546 3.14 -5.79 -28.17
CA LYS A 546 2.56 -4.44 -28.03
C LYS A 546 3.04 -3.66 -26.80
N TYR A 547 3.55 -4.33 -25.77
CA TYR A 547 3.92 -3.69 -24.49
C TYR A 547 5.35 -3.97 -24.03
N ASN A 548 6.08 -4.89 -24.67
CA ASN A 548 7.47 -5.14 -24.31
C ASN A 548 8.43 -4.11 -24.92
N ARG A 549 8.59 -2.99 -24.19
CA ARG A 549 9.50 -1.88 -24.55
C ARG A 549 10.97 -2.29 -24.69
N PHE A 550 11.40 -3.39 -24.06
CA PHE A 550 12.78 -3.87 -24.16
C PHE A 550 13.08 -4.46 -25.55
N LEU A 551 12.10 -5.17 -26.13
CA LEU A 551 12.18 -5.70 -27.49
C LEU A 551 11.80 -4.64 -28.54
N TYR A 552 10.82 -3.79 -28.22
CA TYR A 552 10.21 -2.84 -29.14
C TYR A 552 10.22 -1.42 -28.54
N PRO A 553 11.37 -0.73 -28.54
CA PRO A 553 11.41 0.72 -28.34
C PRO A 553 10.53 1.42 -29.38
N ARG A 554 9.86 2.51 -28.99
CA ARG A 554 8.83 3.15 -29.83
C ARG A 554 9.39 3.85 -31.07
N ASP A 555 10.63 4.32 -31.00
CA ASP A 555 11.42 4.83 -32.10
C ASP A 555 12.90 4.55 -31.78
N PRO A 556 13.65 3.78 -32.59
CA PRO A 556 15.08 3.56 -32.39
C PRO A 556 15.97 4.81 -32.61
N SER A 557 15.42 5.87 -33.21
CA SER A 557 16.14 7.10 -33.58
C SER A 557 15.92 8.29 -32.60
N GLN A 558 15.08 8.11 -31.58
CA GLN A 558 14.76 9.14 -30.57
C GLN A 558 14.98 8.62 -29.14
N THR A 559 16.25 8.51 -28.71
CA THR A 559 16.57 7.94 -27.38
C THR A 559 16.35 8.91 -26.20
N LYS A 560 16.33 10.24 -26.43
CA LYS A 560 16.30 11.27 -25.37
C LYS A 560 15.14 11.15 -24.37
N ASP A 561 13.98 10.64 -24.79
CA ASP A 561 12.80 10.42 -23.95
C ASP A 561 12.49 8.94 -23.67
N PHE A 562 13.33 8.01 -24.13
CA PHE A 562 13.03 6.58 -24.06
C PHE A 562 13.46 5.93 -22.74
N GLN A 563 12.57 5.99 -21.75
CA GLN A 563 12.78 5.44 -20.41
C GLN A 563 11.96 4.16 -20.15
N ILE A 564 12.63 3.13 -19.61
CA ILE A 564 12.00 1.98 -18.96
C ILE A 564 12.26 2.12 -17.44
N LEU A 565 11.21 2.12 -16.62
CA LEU A 565 11.37 2.06 -15.16
C LEU A 565 11.74 0.63 -14.76
N VAL A 566 12.66 0.45 -13.81
CA VAL A 566 13.13 -0.88 -13.39
C VAL A 566 13.32 -0.97 -11.87
N GLN A 567 13.31 -2.20 -11.36
CA GLN A 567 13.57 -2.54 -9.95
C GLN A 567 14.66 -3.61 -9.87
N GLN A 568 15.69 -3.40 -9.05
CA GLN A 568 16.74 -4.41 -8.84
C GLN A 568 16.15 -5.70 -8.24
N LYS A 569 16.66 -6.85 -8.70
CA LYS A 569 16.32 -8.18 -8.16
C LYS A 569 17.37 -8.60 -7.14
N LEU A 570 16.93 -9.26 -6.07
CA LEU A 570 17.83 -10.01 -5.19
C LEU A 570 18.58 -11.10 -6.01
N PRO A 571 19.84 -11.42 -5.65
CA PRO A 571 20.61 -12.51 -6.26
C PRO A 571 19.82 -13.81 -6.47
N GLN A 572 19.90 -14.39 -7.67
CA GLN A 572 19.15 -15.59 -8.06
C GLN A 572 20.09 -16.72 -8.53
N PRO A 573 19.73 -18.01 -8.35
CA PRO A 573 20.54 -19.13 -8.87
C PRO A 573 20.67 -19.11 -10.40
N SER A 574 21.82 -19.59 -10.91
CA SER A 574 22.11 -19.69 -12.36
C SER A 574 21.10 -20.53 -13.16
N ALA A 575 20.35 -21.42 -12.50
CA ALA A 575 19.25 -22.19 -13.10
C ALA A 575 18.19 -21.30 -13.79
N TRP A 576 17.98 -20.07 -13.31
CA TRP A 576 17.02 -19.13 -13.92
C TRP A 576 17.34 -18.77 -15.38
N LEU A 577 18.59 -18.92 -15.84
CA LEU A 577 18.97 -18.74 -17.25
C LEU A 577 18.23 -19.69 -18.21
N LYS A 578 17.67 -20.80 -17.71
CA LYS A 578 17.02 -21.86 -18.50
C LYS A 578 15.52 -22.04 -18.21
N VAL A 579 14.91 -21.14 -17.43
CA VAL A 579 13.49 -21.25 -17.07
C VAL A 579 12.62 -20.77 -18.23
N GLU A 580 11.85 -21.68 -18.81
CA GLU A 580 10.95 -21.44 -19.94
C GLU A 580 9.77 -22.43 -19.90
N GLY A 581 8.63 -22.04 -20.48
CA GLY A 581 7.40 -22.81 -20.48
C GLY A 581 6.53 -22.61 -19.23
N LYS A 582 5.52 -23.46 -19.08
CA LYS A 582 4.56 -23.42 -17.96
C LYS A 582 5.12 -24.10 -16.72
N ILE A 583 5.18 -23.35 -15.62
CA ILE A 583 5.60 -23.84 -14.31
C ILE A 583 4.34 -24.07 -13.45
N PRO A 584 4.14 -25.29 -12.89
CA PRO A 584 2.96 -25.58 -12.07
C PRO A 584 2.92 -24.75 -10.79
N ALA A 585 1.74 -24.69 -10.16
CA ALA A 585 1.57 -24.04 -8.86
C ALA A 585 2.55 -24.63 -7.83
N GLY A 586 3.17 -23.75 -7.03
CA GLY A 586 4.26 -24.09 -6.11
C GLY A 586 5.67 -24.17 -6.73
N GLY A 587 5.80 -24.19 -8.06
CA GLY A 587 7.09 -24.16 -8.76
C GLY A 587 7.76 -22.78 -8.79
N ILE A 588 8.96 -22.72 -9.39
CA ILE A 588 9.79 -21.51 -9.48
C ILE A 588 9.02 -20.37 -10.19
N GLY A 589 8.86 -19.23 -9.51
CA GLY A 589 8.11 -18.06 -10.01
C GLY A 589 6.59 -18.15 -9.85
N ALA A 590 6.00 -19.35 -9.77
CA ALA A 590 4.57 -19.55 -9.58
C ALA A 590 4.05 -18.97 -8.24
N THR A 591 2.74 -19.03 -8.01
CA THR A 591 2.19 -18.91 -6.66
C THR A 591 1.93 -20.31 -6.09
N LYS A 592 1.70 -20.42 -4.77
CA LYS A 592 1.29 -21.68 -4.13
C LYS A 592 0.06 -22.33 -4.79
N ASN A 593 -0.86 -21.53 -5.35
CA ASN A 593 -2.19 -21.97 -5.78
C ASN A 593 -2.47 -21.70 -7.28
N GLN A 594 -1.51 -21.18 -8.05
CA GLN A 594 -1.65 -20.78 -9.45
C GLN A 594 -0.29 -20.94 -10.16
N PRO A 595 -0.26 -21.46 -11.40
CA PRO A 595 0.97 -21.59 -12.19
C PRO A 595 1.58 -20.22 -12.55
N ALA A 596 2.80 -20.27 -13.05
CA ALA A 596 3.40 -19.20 -13.86
C ALA A 596 3.71 -19.74 -15.27
N GLU A 597 3.95 -18.85 -16.21
CA GLU A 597 4.51 -19.18 -17.52
C GLU A 597 5.70 -18.25 -17.78
N PHE A 598 6.79 -18.82 -18.29
CA PHE A 598 7.99 -18.08 -18.66
C PHE A 598 8.23 -18.21 -20.15
N LYS A 599 8.58 -17.10 -20.81
CA LYS A 599 9.03 -17.11 -22.20
C LYS A 599 10.33 -16.34 -22.30
N ILE A 600 11.38 -16.96 -22.81
CA ILE A 600 12.62 -16.25 -23.14
C ILE A 600 12.33 -15.39 -24.37
N ILE A 601 12.72 -14.13 -24.29
CA ILE A 601 12.52 -13.12 -25.35
C ILE A 601 13.84 -12.59 -25.90
N SER A 602 14.92 -12.76 -25.14
CA SER A 602 16.29 -12.53 -25.56
C SER A 602 17.24 -13.32 -24.65
N SER A 603 18.36 -13.77 -25.20
CA SER A 603 19.45 -14.43 -24.48
C SER A 603 20.74 -14.18 -25.23
N GLY A 604 21.87 -14.32 -24.55
CA GLY A 604 23.18 -14.22 -25.16
C GLY A 604 24.25 -13.88 -24.15
N VAL A 605 25.21 -13.05 -24.56
CA VAL A 605 26.32 -12.60 -23.71
C VAL A 605 26.23 -11.12 -23.38
N ALA A 606 26.78 -10.75 -22.23
CA ALA A 606 26.79 -9.42 -21.66
C ALA A 606 28.17 -9.10 -21.06
N ARG A 607 28.49 -7.81 -21.00
CA ARG A 607 29.68 -7.27 -20.33
C ARG A 607 29.29 -6.13 -19.40
N TRP A 608 29.97 -6.03 -18.27
CA TRP A 608 29.78 -4.95 -17.30
C TRP A 608 30.71 -3.79 -17.61
N GLY A 609 30.14 -2.61 -17.83
CA GLY A 609 30.87 -1.35 -17.90
C GLY A 609 31.06 -0.76 -16.50
N THR A 610 31.12 0.57 -16.40
CA THR A 610 31.24 1.23 -15.10
C THR A 610 29.99 1.04 -14.23
N SER A 611 30.20 0.64 -12.97
CA SER A 611 29.14 0.52 -11.95
C SER A 611 29.40 1.46 -10.77
N LYS A 612 28.32 1.92 -10.14
CA LYS A 612 28.28 2.79 -8.96
C LYS A 612 27.10 2.38 -8.07
N THR A 613 26.94 2.99 -6.90
CA THR A 613 25.71 2.83 -6.10
C THR A 613 24.46 3.42 -6.76
N ASP A 614 24.62 4.37 -7.69
CA ASP A 614 23.55 5.11 -8.39
C ASP A 614 23.49 4.87 -9.91
N PHE A 615 24.41 4.11 -10.49
CA PHE A 615 24.57 3.96 -11.94
C PHE A 615 25.13 2.58 -12.29
N ASN A 616 24.63 1.92 -13.33
CA ASN A 616 25.18 0.67 -13.84
C ASN A 616 25.18 0.67 -15.38
N GLU A 617 26.32 0.40 -15.98
CA GLU A 617 26.48 0.25 -17.44
C GLU A 617 26.62 -1.22 -17.82
N ILE A 618 25.83 -1.67 -18.80
CA ILE A 618 25.90 -3.02 -19.35
C ILE A 618 25.88 -3.02 -20.88
N PHE A 619 26.59 -3.95 -21.49
CA PHE A 619 26.62 -4.14 -22.94
C PHE A 619 26.03 -5.50 -23.28
N LEU A 620 24.94 -5.54 -24.05
CA LEU A 620 24.22 -6.77 -24.41
C LEU A 620 24.51 -7.19 -25.85
N LYS A 621 24.74 -8.49 -26.05
CA LYS A 621 24.97 -9.11 -27.36
C LYS A 621 24.10 -10.36 -27.49
N PRO A 622 22.90 -10.27 -28.10
CA PRO A 622 22.00 -11.39 -28.27
C PRO A 622 22.59 -12.55 -29.11
N ASP A 623 22.13 -13.76 -28.83
CA ASP A 623 22.37 -14.94 -29.68
C ASP A 623 21.85 -14.72 -31.11
N LYS A 624 22.44 -15.39 -32.11
CA LYS A 624 22.00 -15.30 -33.52
C LYS A 624 20.50 -15.55 -33.72
N LYS A 625 19.87 -16.42 -32.91
CA LYS A 625 18.42 -16.70 -32.96
C LYS A 625 17.54 -15.48 -32.61
N TRP A 626 18.11 -14.47 -31.96
CA TRP A 626 17.47 -13.20 -31.62
C TRP A 626 17.97 -12.03 -32.49
N ALA A 627 18.71 -12.27 -33.58
CA ALA A 627 19.27 -11.19 -34.41
C ALA A 627 18.20 -10.28 -35.07
N GLN A 628 16.93 -10.73 -35.12
CA GLN A 628 15.81 -9.89 -35.54
C GLN A 628 15.40 -8.83 -34.49
N SER A 629 15.81 -8.97 -33.21
CA SER A 629 15.63 -7.97 -32.14
C SER A 629 16.91 -7.14 -31.89
N ASN A 630 17.52 -6.63 -32.97
CA ASN A 630 18.67 -5.71 -32.94
C ASN A 630 18.46 -4.41 -32.14
N THR A 631 17.22 -4.15 -31.69
CA THR A 631 16.87 -3.14 -30.69
C THR A 631 17.54 -3.40 -29.33
N VAL A 632 17.73 -4.66 -28.93
CA VAL A 632 18.26 -5.07 -27.61
C VAL A 632 19.79 -4.95 -27.51
N SER A 633 20.52 -5.09 -28.61
CA SER A 633 21.99 -5.15 -28.60
C SER A 633 22.66 -3.80 -28.25
N GLY A 634 23.92 -3.85 -27.83
CA GLY A 634 24.73 -2.67 -27.52
C GLY A 634 24.65 -2.21 -26.07
N ARG A 635 25.07 -0.96 -25.85
CA ARG A 635 25.16 -0.30 -24.54
C ARG A 635 23.77 0.05 -23.99
N TRP A 636 23.57 -0.27 -22.73
CA TRP A 636 22.47 0.22 -21.90
C TRP A 636 23.04 0.80 -20.60
N VAL A 637 22.38 1.83 -20.09
CA VAL A 637 22.66 2.37 -18.76
C VAL A 637 21.40 2.25 -17.89
N ILE A 638 21.60 1.86 -16.64
CA ILE A 638 20.58 1.74 -15.62
C ILE A 638 20.94 2.73 -14.52
N VAL A 639 20.28 3.87 -14.52
CA VAL A 639 20.57 4.99 -13.62
C VAL A 639 19.50 5.12 -12.54
N TYR A 640 19.90 5.53 -11.35
CA TYR A 640 18.99 5.89 -10.27
C TYR A 640 18.32 7.23 -10.60
N ILE A 641 16.99 7.33 -10.42
CA ILE A 641 16.25 8.59 -10.65
C ILE A 641 15.47 9.07 -9.42
N PRO A 642 15.38 10.40 -9.21
CA PRO A 642 14.36 11.00 -8.37
C PRO A 642 12.95 10.64 -8.87
N ARG A 643 12.02 10.32 -7.95
CA ARG A 643 10.67 9.86 -8.26
C ARG A 643 9.83 11.00 -8.90
N PRO A 644 9.30 10.85 -10.13
CA PRO A 644 8.42 11.86 -10.72
C PRO A 644 7.09 11.95 -9.97
N THR A 645 6.61 13.17 -9.70
CA THR A 645 5.42 13.48 -8.88
C THR A 645 4.16 12.73 -9.30
N LYS A 646 3.99 12.41 -10.60
CA LYS A 646 2.83 11.65 -11.11
C LYS A 646 2.68 10.22 -10.55
N TYR A 647 3.68 9.68 -9.85
CA TYR A 647 3.67 8.32 -9.28
C TYR A 647 3.58 8.26 -7.74
N GLU A 648 3.23 9.34 -7.04
CA GLU A 648 3.17 9.36 -5.57
C GLU A 648 2.02 8.56 -4.93
N ARG A 649 1.00 8.13 -5.70
CA ARG A 649 -0.19 7.43 -5.16
C ARG A 649 -0.01 5.93 -4.90
N ALA A 650 1.11 5.33 -5.31
CA ALA A 650 1.46 3.97 -4.90
C ALA A 650 2.27 4.02 -3.60
N GLY A 651 1.78 3.31 -2.57
CA GLY A 651 2.41 3.24 -1.25
C GLY A 651 3.77 2.51 -1.25
N GLU A 652 4.35 2.41 -0.05
CA GLU A 652 5.70 1.88 0.19
C GLU A 652 6.84 2.67 -0.50
N GLY A 653 8.07 2.21 -0.27
CA GLY A 653 9.29 3.00 -0.44
C GLY A 653 9.87 3.06 -1.86
N ALA A 654 11.17 3.36 -1.91
CA ALA A 654 11.98 3.50 -3.13
C ALA A 654 11.61 4.74 -3.99
N MET A 655 12.57 5.53 -4.51
CA MET A 655 13.78 5.19 -5.27
C MET A 655 13.42 4.36 -6.51
N MET A 656 13.53 4.92 -7.71
CA MET A 656 13.29 4.17 -8.94
C MET A 656 14.57 4.12 -9.76
N TRP A 657 14.85 2.97 -10.35
CA TRP A 657 15.89 2.85 -11.37
C TRP A 657 15.27 3.05 -12.75
N ALA A 658 16.08 3.52 -13.69
CA ALA A 658 15.70 3.86 -15.04
C ALA A 658 16.68 3.24 -16.02
N MET A 659 16.22 2.28 -16.81
CA MET A 659 16.99 1.66 -17.88
C MET A 659 16.70 2.35 -19.21
N PHE A 660 17.74 2.80 -19.90
CA PHE A 660 17.67 3.38 -21.24
C PHE A 660 18.90 3.02 -22.08
N LYS A 661 18.73 3.12 -23.41
CA LYS A 661 19.77 2.87 -24.41
C LYS A 661 20.20 4.22 -25.00
N PRO A 662 21.40 4.74 -24.69
CA PRO A 662 21.85 6.03 -25.18
C PRO A 662 22.24 5.97 -26.66
N ASP A 663 22.12 7.10 -27.39
CA ASP A 663 22.66 7.25 -28.75
C ASP A 663 24.17 6.93 -28.79
N ASP A 664 24.93 7.47 -27.82
CA ASP A 664 26.36 7.20 -27.71
C ASP A 664 26.60 5.82 -27.09
N GLN A 665 27.03 4.89 -27.94
CA GLN A 665 27.30 3.51 -27.59
C GLN A 665 28.72 3.29 -27.01
N ARG A 666 29.56 4.34 -26.91
CA ARG A 666 30.90 4.25 -26.28
C ARG A 666 30.81 4.06 -24.76
N PRO A 667 31.74 3.32 -24.13
CA PRO A 667 31.79 3.16 -22.68
C PRO A 667 31.88 4.47 -21.87
N TYR A 668 31.39 4.41 -20.64
CA TYR A 668 31.43 5.53 -19.70
C TYR A 668 32.86 6.06 -19.50
N VAL A 669 33.84 5.15 -19.43
CA VAL A 669 35.25 5.48 -19.22
C VAL A 669 35.95 6.15 -20.40
N GLU A 670 35.39 6.07 -21.61
CA GLU A 670 35.86 6.82 -22.80
C GLU A 670 35.23 8.21 -22.91
N THR A 671 34.14 8.45 -22.18
CA THR A 671 33.26 9.61 -22.34
C THR A 671 33.28 10.55 -21.13
N HIS A 672 33.87 10.14 -20.00
CA HIS A 672 33.94 10.88 -18.75
C HIS A 672 35.37 10.97 -18.22
N ASN A 673 35.72 12.05 -17.52
CA ASN A 673 37.02 12.20 -16.86
C ASN A 673 36.97 11.53 -15.47
N LEU A 674 37.94 10.64 -15.21
CA LEU A 674 38.02 9.85 -13.97
C LEU A 674 38.16 10.72 -12.70
N GLU A 675 38.94 11.79 -12.75
CA GLU A 675 39.26 12.61 -11.57
C GLU A 675 38.01 13.33 -11.05
N LYS A 676 37.26 13.97 -11.94
CA LYS A 676 35.96 14.61 -11.63
C LYS A 676 34.92 13.62 -11.10
N GLU A 677 34.94 12.38 -11.61
CA GLU A 677 34.05 11.32 -11.12
C GLU A 677 34.49 10.76 -9.75
N ILE A 678 35.80 10.75 -9.43
CA ILE A 678 36.30 10.47 -8.07
C ILE A 678 35.91 11.59 -7.10
N GLU A 679 36.05 12.86 -7.49
CA GLU A 679 35.63 14.01 -6.67
C GLU A 679 34.13 13.95 -6.35
N LYS A 680 33.30 13.70 -7.38
CA LYS A 680 31.86 13.51 -7.21
C LYS A 680 31.55 12.30 -6.32
N ALA A 681 32.18 11.16 -6.56
CA ALA A 681 31.94 9.94 -5.78
C ALA A 681 32.26 10.13 -4.29
N LYS A 682 33.37 10.82 -3.96
CA LYS A 682 33.72 11.21 -2.59
C LYS A 682 32.69 12.16 -1.97
N LYS A 683 32.27 13.19 -2.70
CA LYS A 683 31.29 14.18 -2.23
C LYS A 683 29.93 13.56 -1.92
N ASP A 684 29.46 12.69 -2.79
CA ASP A 684 28.10 12.11 -2.73
C ASP A 684 28.08 10.74 -2.00
N ASN A 685 29.21 10.28 -1.46
CA ASN A 685 29.43 8.99 -0.77
C ASN A 685 28.98 7.77 -1.62
N ILE A 686 29.55 7.66 -2.82
CA ILE A 686 29.24 6.64 -3.82
C ILE A 686 30.42 5.67 -3.99
N GLU A 687 30.23 4.38 -3.67
CA GLU A 687 31.16 3.34 -4.13
C GLU A 687 31.13 3.29 -5.67
N MET A 688 32.30 3.25 -6.32
CA MET A 688 32.44 3.24 -7.78
C MET A 688 33.44 2.17 -8.23
N LEU A 689 33.05 1.43 -9.28
CA LEU A 689 33.90 0.52 -10.02
C LEU A 689 34.06 1.05 -11.44
N TRP A 690 35.14 1.80 -11.66
CA TRP A 690 35.50 2.40 -12.93
C TRP A 690 36.15 1.35 -13.82
N GLN A 691 35.41 0.82 -14.80
CA GLN A 691 35.90 -0.25 -15.65
C GLN A 691 35.41 -0.14 -17.10
N HIS A 692 36.24 -0.63 -18.02
CA HIS A 692 35.94 -0.76 -19.44
C HIS A 692 35.35 -2.15 -19.70
N PRO A 693 34.32 -2.31 -20.56
CA PRO A 693 33.60 -3.58 -20.72
C PRO A 693 34.42 -4.75 -21.28
N ASP A 694 35.59 -4.52 -21.88
CA ASP A 694 36.50 -5.61 -22.27
C ASP A 694 37.42 -6.09 -21.13
N GLY A 695 37.39 -5.43 -19.96
CA GLY A 695 38.24 -5.69 -18.79
C GLY A 695 39.70 -5.25 -18.94
N SER A 696 40.03 -4.33 -19.87
CA SER A 696 41.35 -3.70 -19.98
C SER A 696 41.63 -2.67 -18.88
N ILE A 697 40.59 -2.02 -18.36
CA ILE A 697 40.62 -1.07 -17.25
C ILE A 697 39.64 -1.59 -16.19
N SER A 698 40.09 -1.69 -14.94
CA SER A 698 39.22 -1.78 -13.77
C SER A 698 39.91 -1.14 -12.56
N LYS A 699 39.21 -0.23 -11.88
CA LYS A 699 39.65 0.44 -10.65
C LYS A 699 38.45 0.60 -9.71
N LYS A 700 38.56 0.05 -8.50
CA LYS A 700 37.55 0.23 -7.44
C LYS A 700 37.89 1.43 -6.57
N PHE A 701 36.88 2.22 -6.23
CA PHE A 701 36.88 3.33 -5.30
C PHE A 701 35.74 3.15 -4.29
N THR A 702 36.01 3.46 -3.03
CA THR A 702 35.11 3.30 -1.87
C THR A 702 35.16 4.55 -1.03
#